data_AF-A0A3D0ZZA8-F1
#
_entry.id   AF-A0A3D0ZZA8-F1
#
_cell.length_a   1.000
_cell.length_b   1.000
_cell.length_c   1.000
_cell.angle_alpha   90.00
_cell.angle_beta   90.00
_cell.angle_gamma   90.00
#
_symmetry.space_group_name_H-M   'P 1'
#
loop_
_entity.id
_entity.type
_entity.pdbx_description
1 polymer ?
#
loop_
_entity_poly.entity_id
_entity_poly.type
_entity_poly.pdbx_seq_one_letter_code
_entity_poly.pdbx_strand_id
1 'polypeptide(L)'
;MTNSASINRTDVHLINSGVKAQRFRGSLIDKSGKRLGDEGVILHNGDVAPQGRVILTAEDLESVFGVDAWTGPAMLEVQGDHRFEVMTVLTSPSGLRSNTNCVREDAVHNIEGVDSEDVSFIRLINIGKTPIINIRGSLIDRQGRPIGRTHVSLYSELISGEQVWLSQNRLEELIGSDWSGQVSLVLTAPHPNLRLLNLNLTTADTFFNFSCYENEETAAVFLMTNASSVNHSEMHVINSSRQISSLSGQLVNADGSTTPEVILAETLEPGGRTVLTSSLLESIFDVDSWQGPAMVTLKGPDKFDAITRLTSPSGLVSNTNCVRQSAVHMVEGDGNSYVRLINRGDQPVTDIRGTLYDAAGIVLGEPNVLLMASLSPGEQRFINNNELSSLFNVSWIGAASLMVSGSNDENLYLVNLNLVEGSTFFNFSCYENTDRARATSAETFYDEFIAEPIVDVSCINCHKPEGEAATGGLVFETNAEVSHFETMVNYIAITDDGMLASLKDSIHDEQVLSSNNYDDLVGFLRLLNVDVSPDLSSGLIPASVVPGIGGATIGNTGHPSFLSPHVNPIVSAGGFIYVTNTPADTVDVIDPWSRSVVQRINVGIDPVGLAVHPQGNELWVANHISDSVSVIDLDPTSSTYHHVIATVQSLVDETLVTDFDEPTGIAFAASGKAFVALGPANEIAVIENYEVTGRLPIRAQDPRAIAVQGDRLYVLPFESNNQTQLSGCAFARIDGDTCTFNAVEHVFNNNNVLSTHYDADIIINTGLPDRDLFVFDTDTEEQLQVVDGLGTLLYGLAVDNQHRIFVAQTDARNDANGRAGTLKHGLAEMGNRAFFNQVTRVNCQESCDTPVRLDLEPLPPQHPAVGEALATPYAIEWSVDAQKLFVTAAGSNKLFTLNPVTGEILGRVDTGAVPRGIALTDDNEAFVLNAVDNSVTVIDVSETREMQVQRTINLIDPTDPDIKAGRRLFNDAGMSTSGTFSCESCHPDGHTDQLIWVLETPVCDVDGCTQIPPRLTMPVRGARDTGPYHWDGIPGDPFGGNNTASINADVEPNCAENDPEGCIRVLVDGSLATTMCEVGNCELNSQGQAGAFNDAERKLLSKFVLSVPYPPAPERQFDNGLSIGARQGFFNFSFVNNAGGMATGAQTCGDCHKMPFLVSTNTPGTGMDAPTWRGAYDRWMILPQGRLNIIDLLNLAGVNDSFRERDAWSLAG
;
A
#
# COMPACT_ATOMS: atom_id res chain seq x y z
N MET A 1 5.32 -21.59 17.30
CA MET A 1 5.01 -21.32 15.89
C MET A 1 3.50 -21.12 15.77
N THR A 2 3.10 -20.30 14.80
CA THR A 2 1.71 -20.17 14.36
C THR A 2 1.36 -21.29 13.37
N ASN A 3 0.07 -21.60 13.22
CA ASN A 3 -0.43 -22.55 12.22
C ASN A 3 -0.64 -21.83 10.86
N SER A 4 -1.00 -22.59 9.82
CA SER A 4 -1.30 -22.04 8.49
C SER A 4 -2.46 -21.04 8.48
N ALA A 5 -3.41 -21.22 9.39
CA ALA A 5 -4.60 -20.36 9.53
C ALA A 5 -4.33 -19.07 10.33
N SER A 6 -3.10 -18.82 10.77
CA SER A 6 -2.78 -17.64 11.57
C SER A 6 -2.46 -16.45 10.69
N ILE A 7 -3.03 -15.30 11.04
CA ILE A 7 -2.77 -14.02 10.36
C ILE A 7 -1.28 -13.62 10.48
N ASN A 8 -0.58 -14.06 11.52
CA ASN A 8 0.88 -13.95 11.62
C ASN A 8 1.53 -15.22 11.08
N ARG A 9 2.34 -15.10 10.02
CA ARG A 9 2.98 -16.24 9.35
C ARG A 9 4.35 -16.52 9.98
N THR A 10 4.58 -17.75 10.44
CA THR A 10 5.90 -18.18 10.94
C THR A 10 6.55 -19.12 9.94
N ASP A 11 7.73 -18.74 9.44
CA ASP A 11 8.59 -19.61 8.64
C ASP A 11 9.76 -20.11 9.49
N VAL A 12 10.03 -21.41 9.43
CA VAL A 12 11.12 -22.08 10.15
C VAL A 12 12.27 -22.37 9.19
N HIS A 13 13.40 -21.72 9.41
CA HIS A 13 14.61 -21.89 8.63
C HIS A 13 15.51 -22.91 9.33
N LEU A 14 15.75 -24.06 8.70
CA LEU A 14 16.73 -25.04 9.14
C LEU A 14 17.98 -24.93 8.28
N ILE A 15 19.06 -24.44 8.88
CA ILE A 15 20.31 -24.12 8.20
C ILE A 15 21.33 -25.19 8.56
N ASN A 16 21.88 -25.87 7.55
CA ASN A 16 22.95 -26.82 7.77
C ASN A 16 24.28 -26.08 7.94
N SER A 17 24.55 -25.58 9.14
CA SER A 17 25.84 -24.95 9.51
C SER A 17 27.01 -25.94 9.56
N GLY A 18 26.76 -27.23 9.40
CA GLY A 18 27.77 -28.28 9.29
C GLY A 18 28.50 -28.31 7.95
N VAL A 19 29.46 -29.24 7.86
CA VAL A 19 30.32 -29.45 6.67
C VAL A 19 29.89 -30.64 5.81
N LYS A 20 28.84 -31.36 6.20
CA LYS A 20 28.27 -32.51 5.48
C LYS A 20 26.79 -32.30 5.24
N ALA A 21 26.29 -32.83 4.13
CA ALA A 21 24.85 -32.84 3.89
C ALA A 21 24.14 -33.70 4.95
N GLN A 22 22.96 -33.27 5.40
CA GLN A 22 22.18 -33.96 6.43
C GLN A 22 20.67 -33.81 6.20
N ARG A 23 19.87 -34.63 6.89
CA ARG A 23 18.41 -34.49 6.93
C ARG A 23 17.95 -34.02 8.30
N PHE A 24 16.84 -33.27 8.31
CA PHE A 24 16.18 -32.89 9.54
C PHE A 24 14.95 -33.75 9.80
N ARG A 25 14.83 -34.20 11.03
CA ARG A 25 13.66 -34.89 11.56
C ARG A 25 13.00 -34.03 12.59
N GLY A 26 11.68 -34.09 12.71
CA GLY A 26 11.00 -33.32 13.75
C GLY A 26 9.82 -34.03 14.37
N SER A 27 9.33 -33.39 15.43
CA SER A 27 8.13 -33.77 16.15
C SER A 27 7.33 -32.53 16.49
N LEU A 28 6.03 -32.54 16.18
CA LEU A 28 5.13 -31.42 16.46
C LEU A 28 4.34 -31.68 17.74
N ILE A 29 4.32 -30.71 18.65
CA ILE A 29 3.67 -30.84 19.97
C ILE A 29 2.72 -29.65 20.17
N ASP A 30 1.45 -29.93 20.47
CA ASP A 30 0.45 -28.90 20.71
C ASP A 30 0.58 -28.26 22.11
N LYS A 31 -0.26 -27.26 22.39
CA LYS A 31 -0.28 -26.56 23.67
C LYS A 31 -0.57 -27.47 24.88
N SER A 32 -1.24 -28.60 24.69
CA SER A 32 -1.55 -29.55 25.78
C SER A 32 -0.41 -30.53 26.07
N GLY A 33 0.69 -30.47 25.30
CA GLY A 33 1.76 -31.45 25.35
C GLY A 33 1.45 -32.72 24.56
N LYS A 34 0.32 -32.75 23.86
CA LYS A 34 -0.03 -33.87 22.98
C LYS A 34 0.72 -33.73 21.66
N ARG A 35 1.33 -34.83 21.23
CA ARG A 35 1.98 -34.90 19.93
C ARG A 35 0.95 -34.85 18.81
N LEU A 36 1.23 -34.02 17.81
CA LEU A 36 0.48 -33.90 16.58
C LEU A 36 1.23 -34.65 15.49
N GLY A 37 0.58 -35.67 14.93
CA GLY A 37 1.20 -36.54 13.93
C GLY A 37 2.23 -37.50 14.50
N ASP A 38 3.01 -38.09 13.59
CA ASP A 38 4.05 -39.07 13.92
C ASP A 38 5.30 -38.42 14.52
N GLU A 39 6.11 -39.21 15.23
CA GLU A 39 7.36 -38.77 15.85
C GLU A 39 8.56 -38.93 14.90
N GLY A 40 9.46 -37.96 14.89
CA GLY A 40 10.73 -38.04 14.18
C GLY A 40 10.56 -38.08 12.66
N VAL A 41 9.53 -37.40 12.16
CA VAL A 41 9.19 -37.34 10.73
C VAL A 41 10.25 -36.55 9.98
N ILE A 42 10.61 -37.00 8.78
CA ILE A 42 11.53 -36.28 7.91
C ILE A 42 10.85 -34.99 7.43
N LEU A 43 11.44 -33.84 7.76
CA LEU A 43 10.82 -32.54 7.57
C LEU A 43 10.88 -32.01 6.13
N HIS A 44 11.76 -32.56 5.30
CA HIS A 44 11.92 -32.12 3.92
C HIS A 44 12.47 -33.26 3.05
N ASN A 45 12.27 -33.15 1.75
CA ASN A 45 12.80 -34.12 0.79
C ASN A 45 14.27 -33.85 0.46
N GLY A 46 15.07 -34.91 0.36
CA GLY A 46 16.50 -34.81 0.05
C GLY A 46 17.38 -34.44 1.24
N ASP A 47 18.69 -34.29 0.99
CA ASP A 47 19.66 -33.86 2.02
C ASP A 47 19.92 -32.36 1.85
N VAL A 48 19.98 -31.60 2.95
CA VAL A 48 20.38 -30.18 2.91
C VAL A 48 21.90 -30.12 2.81
N ALA A 49 22.42 -29.51 1.74
CA ALA A 49 23.86 -29.37 1.52
C ALA A 49 24.54 -28.53 2.63
N PRO A 50 25.86 -28.66 2.84
CA PRO A 50 26.61 -27.79 3.76
C PRO A 50 26.36 -26.31 3.47
N GLN A 51 26.11 -25.52 4.51
CA GLN A 51 25.73 -24.11 4.46
C GLN A 51 24.43 -23.79 3.70
N GLY A 52 23.77 -24.81 3.16
CA GLY A 52 22.43 -24.69 2.60
C GLY A 52 21.38 -24.62 3.71
N ARG A 53 20.18 -24.23 3.32
CA ARG A 53 19.04 -24.15 4.23
C ARG A 53 17.77 -24.65 3.58
N VAL A 54 16.86 -25.12 4.41
CA VAL A 54 15.47 -25.33 4.07
C VAL A 54 14.61 -24.37 4.88
N ILE A 55 13.55 -23.86 4.26
CA ILE A 55 12.56 -23.01 4.90
C ILE A 55 11.26 -23.81 4.90
N LEU A 56 10.67 -23.97 6.08
CA LEU A 56 9.43 -24.71 6.29
C LEU A 56 8.37 -23.73 6.77
N THR A 57 7.33 -23.56 5.98
CA THR A 57 6.14 -22.80 6.38
C THR A 57 5.30 -23.60 7.38
N ALA A 58 4.32 -22.95 8.00
CA ALA A 58 3.35 -23.67 8.83
C ALA A 58 2.57 -24.74 8.04
N GLU A 59 2.26 -24.48 6.76
CA GLU A 59 1.60 -25.42 5.85
C GLU A 59 2.47 -26.62 5.53
N ASP A 60 3.78 -26.41 5.32
CA ASP A 60 4.73 -27.52 5.14
C ASP A 60 4.75 -28.43 6.37
N LEU A 61 4.72 -27.86 7.58
CA LEU A 61 4.70 -28.64 8.81
C LEU A 61 3.39 -29.41 8.97
N GLU A 62 2.23 -28.80 8.71
CA GLU A 62 0.93 -29.48 8.73
C GLU A 62 0.92 -30.68 7.77
N SER A 63 1.44 -30.48 6.57
CA SER A 63 1.57 -31.53 5.56
C SER A 63 2.52 -32.65 5.98
N VAL A 64 3.73 -32.29 6.43
CA VAL A 64 4.77 -33.24 6.88
C VAL A 64 4.26 -34.13 8.00
N PHE A 65 3.58 -33.56 9.00
CA PHE A 65 3.05 -34.32 10.14
C PHE A 65 1.70 -34.98 9.84
N GLY A 66 1.07 -34.69 8.70
CA GLY A 66 -0.23 -35.23 8.31
C GLY A 66 -1.35 -34.80 9.24
N VAL A 67 -1.32 -33.53 9.68
CA VAL A 67 -2.27 -32.98 10.64
C VAL A 67 -2.98 -31.76 10.07
N ASP A 68 -4.24 -31.57 10.47
CA ASP A 68 -4.96 -30.33 10.21
C ASP A 68 -4.33 -29.16 11.00
N ALA A 69 -4.67 -27.93 10.60
CA ALA A 69 -4.25 -26.72 11.30
C ALA A 69 -4.49 -26.81 12.82
N TRP A 70 -3.42 -26.77 13.59
CA TRP A 70 -3.47 -27.04 15.03
C TRP A 70 -4.04 -25.85 15.81
N THR A 71 -4.71 -26.10 16.93
CA THR A 71 -5.37 -25.02 17.71
C THR A 71 -4.47 -24.45 18.81
N GLY A 72 -4.10 -23.18 18.67
CA GLY A 72 -3.19 -22.49 19.56
C GLY A 72 -1.73 -22.65 19.13
N PRO A 73 -0.76 -22.30 19.98
CA PRO A 73 0.64 -22.37 19.58
C PRO A 73 1.18 -23.80 19.70
N ALA A 74 1.97 -24.22 18.72
CA ALA A 74 2.69 -25.48 18.72
C ALA A 74 4.21 -25.28 18.86
N MET A 75 4.88 -26.34 19.28
CA MET A 75 6.34 -26.47 19.34
C MET A 75 6.80 -27.51 18.32
N LEU A 76 7.79 -27.15 17.50
CA LEU A 76 8.52 -28.10 16.65
C LEU A 76 9.82 -28.44 17.36
N GLU A 77 9.99 -29.71 17.69
CA GLU A 77 11.31 -30.25 18.03
C GLU A 77 12.00 -30.69 16.74
N VAL A 78 13.24 -30.27 16.53
CA VAL A 78 14.04 -30.64 15.34
C VAL A 78 15.30 -31.37 15.77
N GLN A 79 15.62 -32.46 15.07
CA GLN A 79 16.80 -33.28 15.24
C GLN A 79 17.54 -33.38 13.89
N GLY A 80 18.86 -33.21 13.92
CA GLY A 80 19.75 -33.34 12.76
C GLY A 80 20.92 -34.25 13.08
N ASP A 81 21.53 -34.82 12.04
CA ASP A 81 22.67 -35.75 12.17
C ASP A 81 24.01 -35.02 12.41
N HIS A 82 24.08 -33.72 12.08
CA HIS A 82 25.26 -32.86 12.19
C HIS A 82 24.88 -31.45 12.69
N ARG A 83 25.85 -30.57 12.97
CA ARG A 83 25.56 -29.19 13.44
C ARG A 83 24.62 -28.48 12.48
N PHE A 84 23.54 -27.92 13.01
CA PHE A 84 22.56 -27.14 12.26
C PHE A 84 22.04 -26.01 13.12
N GLU A 85 21.32 -25.10 12.49
CA GLU A 85 20.70 -23.97 13.15
C GLU A 85 19.23 -23.90 12.79
N VAL A 86 18.43 -23.41 13.72
CA VAL A 86 17.00 -23.17 13.54
C VAL A 86 16.76 -21.69 13.78
N MET A 87 16.11 -21.05 12.83
CA MET A 87 15.63 -19.68 12.99
C MET A 87 14.16 -19.62 12.61
N THR A 88 13.43 -18.69 13.21
CA THR A 88 12.08 -18.36 12.79
C THR A 88 12.02 -16.95 12.24
N VAL A 89 11.35 -16.79 11.11
CA VAL A 89 10.92 -15.50 10.58
C VAL A 89 9.43 -15.38 10.85
N LEU A 90 9.03 -14.31 11.55
CA LEU A 90 7.64 -13.97 11.77
C LEU A 90 7.29 -12.78 10.89
N THR A 91 6.27 -12.92 10.08
CA THR A 91 5.72 -11.86 9.24
C THR A 91 4.34 -11.49 9.75
N SER A 92 4.15 -10.21 10.10
CA SER A 92 2.85 -9.68 10.50
C SER A 92 1.96 -9.42 9.28
N PRO A 93 0.64 -9.21 9.47
CA PRO A 93 -0.27 -8.86 8.38
C PRO A 93 0.05 -7.50 7.75
N SER A 94 0.68 -6.60 8.52
CA SER A 94 1.14 -5.28 8.07
C SER A 94 2.47 -5.33 7.29
N GLY A 95 2.98 -6.52 6.95
CA GLY A 95 4.24 -6.71 6.23
C GLY A 95 5.50 -6.57 7.08
N LEU A 96 5.37 -6.31 8.39
CA LEU A 96 6.53 -6.22 9.28
C LEU A 96 7.15 -7.61 9.45
N ARG A 97 8.43 -7.73 9.07
CA ARG A 97 9.22 -8.95 9.20
C ARG A 97 10.16 -8.86 10.39
N SER A 98 10.12 -9.86 11.26
CA SER A 98 11.06 -10.04 12.36
C SER A 98 11.70 -11.42 12.25
N ASN A 99 13.03 -11.50 12.36
CA ASN A 99 13.74 -12.78 12.32
C ASN A 99 14.68 -12.97 13.52
N THR A 100 14.83 -14.21 13.99
CA THR A 100 15.61 -14.50 15.20
C THR A 100 17.11 -14.62 14.90
N ASN A 101 17.81 -13.50 14.75
CA ASN A 101 19.25 -13.49 14.41
C ASN A 101 20.12 -13.06 15.60
N CYS A 102 20.62 -14.04 16.37
CA CYS A 102 21.47 -13.78 17.54
C CYS A 102 22.86 -13.23 17.12
N VAL A 103 23.55 -12.55 18.04
CA VAL A 103 24.94 -12.12 17.82
C VAL A 103 25.83 -13.35 17.68
N ARG A 104 26.68 -13.38 16.66
CA ARG A 104 27.49 -14.57 16.30
C ARG A 104 28.94 -14.22 16.04
N GLU A 105 29.82 -15.22 16.09
CA GLU A 105 31.25 -15.03 15.81
C GLU A 105 31.64 -15.45 14.38
N ASP A 106 30.78 -16.23 13.72
CA ASP A 106 31.12 -17.02 12.52
C ASP A 106 30.26 -16.77 11.30
N ALA A 107 28.95 -16.57 11.47
CA ALA A 107 28.07 -16.27 10.37
C ALA A 107 26.94 -15.33 10.78
N VAL A 108 26.36 -14.65 9.80
CA VAL A 108 25.09 -13.96 9.96
C VAL A 108 24.18 -14.26 8.78
N HIS A 109 22.91 -14.50 9.09
CA HIS A 109 21.92 -15.04 8.15
C HIS A 109 20.84 -14.02 7.81
N ASN A 110 20.02 -14.31 6.81
CA ASN A 110 18.89 -13.46 6.39
C ASN A 110 19.33 -12.05 6.01
N ILE A 111 20.50 -11.95 5.37
CA ILE A 111 20.90 -10.73 4.67
C ILE A 111 20.07 -10.70 3.41
N GLU A 112 19.29 -9.65 3.28
CA GLU A 112 18.35 -9.42 2.20
C GLU A 112 19.09 -9.03 0.93
N GLY A 113 18.57 -9.50 -0.20
CA GLY A 113 19.08 -9.24 -1.54
C GLY A 113 18.44 -7.99 -2.16
N VAL A 114 18.83 -7.69 -3.40
CA VAL A 114 18.31 -6.52 -4.14
C VAL A 114 16.81 -6.65 -4.48
N ASP A 115 16.28 -7.87 -4.35
CA ASP A 115 14.87 -8.23 -4.52
C ASP A 115 14.03 -8.01 -3.25
N SER A 116 14.63 -7.48 -2.19
CA SER A 116 13.97 -7.18 -0.93
C SER A 116 13.83 -5.67 -0.76
N GLU A 117 12.64 -5.23 -0.35
CA GLU A 117 12.42 -3.85 0.12
C GLU A 117 13.14 -3.58 1.45
N ASP A 118 13.52 -4.64 2.16
CA ASP A 118 14.24 -4.57 3.42
C ASP A 118 15.74 -4.35 3.17
N VAL A 119 16.31 -3.26 3.69
CA VAL A 119 17.75 -2.99 3.55
C VAL A 119 18.54 -3.62 4.69
N SER A 120 19.52 -4.47 4.36
CA SER A 120 20.37 -5.15 5.36
C SER A 120 21.65 -4.40 5.69
N PHE A 121 21.99 -4.37 6.98
CA PHE A 121 23.23 -3.82 7.51
C PHE A 121 23.92 -4.82 8.45
N ILE A 122 25.20 -5.07 8.22
CA ILE A 122 26.00 -5.96 9.06
C ILE A 122 26.94 -5.16 9.94
N ARG A 123 26.85 -5.31 11.26
CA ARG A 123 27.84 -4.76 12.20
C ARG A 123 28.92 -5.77 12.47
N LEU A 124 30.18 -5.33 12.38
CA LEU A 124 31.34 -6.06 12.88
C LEU A 124 31.82 -5.38 14.16
N ILE A 125 32.05 -6.14 15.24
CA ILE A 125 32.43 -5.61 16.55
C ILE A 125 33.60 -6.41 17.11
N ASN A 126 34.69 -5.72 17.49
CA ASN A 126 35.80 -6.35 18.20
C ASN A 126 35.64 -6.17 19.72
N ILE A 127 35.19 -7.21 20.42
CA ILE A 127 35.05 -7.19 21.89
C ILE A 127 36.36 -7.51 22.62
N GLY A 128 37.43 -7.82 21.87
CA GLY A 128 38.72 -8.21 22.39
C GLY A 128 39.63 -7.03 22.70
N LYS A 129 40.73 -7.32 23.41
CA LYS A 129 41.76 -6.33 23.79
C LYS A 129 42.85 -6.11 22.72
N THR A 130 42.74 -6.79 21.58
CA THR A 130 43.75 -6.76 20.50
C THR A 130 43.07 -6.55 19.15
N PRO A 131 43.71 -5.86 18.18
CA PRO A 131 43.16 -5.72 16.83
C PRO A 131 42.91 -7.06 16.14
N ILE A 132 41.82 -7.14 15.39
CA ILE A 132 41.47 -8.28 14.53
C ILE A 132 41.77 -7.86 13.09
N ILE A 133 42.73 -8.50 12.46
CA ILE A 133 43.16 -8.18 11.08
C ILE A 133 42.58 -9.16 10.08
N ASN A 134 42.41 -8.69 8.84
CA ASN A 134 42.07 -9.50 7.67
C ASN A 134 40.74 -10.27 7.84
N ILE A 135 39.68 -9.56 8.24
CA ILE A 135 38.33 -10.12 8.36
C ILE A 135 37.80 -10.44 6.97
N ARG A 136 37.54 -11.72 6.71
CA ARG A 136 37.12 -12.21 5.39
C ARG A 136 35.88 -13.07 5.46
N GLY A 137 35.01 -12.92 4.46
CA GLY A 137 33.79 -13.71 4.36
C GLY A 137 33.37 -13.98 2.92
N SER A 138 32.32 -14.78 2.80
CA SER A 138 31.65 -15.10 1.54
C SER A 138 30.15 -15.05 1.76
N LEU A 139 29.41 -14.56 0.78
CA LEU A 139 27.96 -14.69 0.76
C LEU A 139 27.58 -16.08 0.24
N ILE A 140 26.66 -16.75 0.92
CA ILE A 140 26.21 -18.12 0.63
C ILE A 140 24.70 -18.10 0.42
N ASP A 141 24.26 -18.63 -0.72
CA ASP A 141 22.85 -18.75 -1.09
C ASP A 141 22.12 -19.87 -0.33
N ARG A 142 20.83 -20.04 -0.60
CA ARG A 142 19.98 -21.05 0.06
C ARG A 142 20.42 -22.48 -0.23
N GLN A 143 21.08 -22.72 -1.36
CA GLN A 143 21.57 -24.03 -1.78
C GLN A 143 22.97 -24.33 -1.24
N GLY A 144 23.56 -23.42 -0.45
CA GLY A 144 24.90 -23.57 0.12
C GLY A 144 26.01 -23.19 -0.86
N ARG A 145 25.70 -22.46 -1.93
CA ARG A 145 26.67 -22.04 -2.96
C ARG A 145 27.14 -20.62 -2.71
N PRO A 146 28.42 -20.33 -2.92
CA PRO A 146 28.93 -18.98 -2.77
C PRO A 146 28.45 -18.05 -3.89
N ILE A 147 28.15 -16.81 -3.52
CA ILE A 147 27.80 -15.73 -4.43
C ILE A 147 29.01 -14.82 -4.66
N GLY A 148 29.24 -14.47 -5.93
CA GLY A 148 30.32 -13.58 -6.35
C GLY A 148 31.70 -14.05 -5.91
N ARG A 149 32.56 -13.09 -5.53
CA ARG A 149 33.89 -13.41 -5.02
C ARG A 149 33.78 -13.97 -3.60
N THR A 150 34.53 -15.04 -3.35
CA THR A 150 34.63 -15.65 -2.02
C THR A 150 35.86 -15.14 -1.26
N HIS A 151 35.81 -15.24 0.07
CA HIS A 151 36.92 -14.88 0.95
C HIS A 151 37.37 -13.41 0.78
N VAL A 152 36.42 -12.52 0.50
CA VAL A 152 36.69 -11.10 0.26
C VAL A 152 37.08 -10.40 1.57
N SER A 153 37.96 -9.41 1.49
CA SER A 153 38.33 -8.60 2.64
C SER A 153 37.18 -7.67 3.00
N LEU A 154 36.40 -8.05 4.02
CA LEU A 154 35.29 -7.26 4.53
C LEU A 154 35.80 -6.02 5.26
N TYR A 155 36.84 -6.20 6.08
CA TYR A 155 37.51 -5.13 6.80
C TYR A 155 38.96 -5.51 7.09
N SER A 156 39.89 -4.56 6.87
CA SER A 156 41.34 -4.85 6.89
C SER A 156 41.90 -5.01 8.31
N GLU A 157 41.46 -4.18 9.25
CA GLU A 157 41.91 -4.19 10.65
C GLU A 157 40.82 -3.54 11.49
N LEU A 158 40.26 -4.29 12.43
CA LEU A 158 39.27 -3.81 13.41
C LEU A 158 39.96 -3.73 14.78
N ILE A 159 40.28 -2.53 15.26
CA ILE A 159 41.03 -2.35 16.51
C ILE A 159 40.16 -2.71 17.74
N SER A 160 40.77 -2.79 18.92
CA SER A 160 40.07 -3.16 20.16
C SER A 160 38.91 -2.21 20.44
N GLY A 161 37.69 -2.74 20.60
CA GLY A 161 36.47 -1.97 20.83
C GLY A 161 35.85 -1.33 19.59
N GLU A 162 36.53 -1.34 18.44
CA GLU A 162 36.05 -0.72 17.20
C GLU A 162 34.88 -1.50 16.59
N GLN A 163 33.98 -0.75 15.95
CA GLN A 163 32.69 -1.23 15.48
C GLN A 163 32.33 -0.57 14.15
N VAL A 164 32.03 -1.37 13.14
CA VAL A 164 31.82 -0.88 11.77
C VAL A 164 30.56 -1.49 11.17
N TRP A 165 29.79 -0.66 10.46
CA TRP A 165 28.67 -1.10 9.64
C TRP A 165 29.10 -1.36 8.20
N LEU A 166 28.62 -2.47 7.65
CA LEU A 166 28.66 -2.79 6.23
C LEU A 166 27.21 -2.76 5.73
N SER A 167 26.90 -1.81 4.85
CA SER A 167 25.61 -1.81 4.14
C SER A 167 25.59 -2.90 3.07
N GLN A 168 24.39 -3.28 2.65
CA GLN A 168 24.15 -4.14 1.48
C GLN A 168 24.96 -3.69 0.26
N ASN A 169 24.85 -2.42 -0.15
CA ASN A 169 25.61 -1.87 -1.28
C ASN A 169 27.14 -2.02 -1.11
N ARG A 170 27.64 -1.88 0.14
CA ARG A 170 29.06 -2.07 0.41
C ARG A 170 29.48 -3.54 0.30
N LEU A 171 28.62 -4.47 0.71
CA LEU A 171 28.85 -5.90 0.54
C LEU A 171 28.82 -6.30 -0.94
N GLU A 172 27.89 -5.78 -1.73
CA GLU A 172 27.81 -5.96 -3.19
C GLU A 172 29.09 -5.48 -3.87
N GLU A 173 29.60 -4.29 -3.51
CA GLU A 173 30.85 -3.76 -4.05
C GLU A 173 32.05 -4.66 -3.72
N LEU A 174 32.14 -5.14 -2.47
CA LEU A 174 33.24 -5.98 -1.99
C LEU A 174 33.22 -7.38 -2.62
N ILE A 175 32.02 -7.97 -2.72
CA ILE A 175 31.77 -9.30 -3.29
C ILE A 175 31.83 -9.24 -4.82
N GLY A 176 31.50 -8.09 -5.41
CA GLY A 176 31.47 -7.86 -6.85
C GLY A 176 30.30 -8.53 -7.55
N SER A 177 29.21 -8.78 -6.83
CA SER A 177 27.95 -9.36 -7.34
C SER A 177 26.80 -8.97 -6.42
N ASP A 178 25.64 -8.70 -7.02
CA ASP A 178 24.35 -8.65 -6.36
C ASP A 178 23.86 -10.07 -6.02
N TRP A 179 22.80 -10.16 -5.23
CA TRP A 179 22.12 -11.41 -4.93
C TRP A 179 20.63 -11.19 -4.75
N SER A 180 19.85 -12.22 -5.09
CA SER A 180 18.42 -12.29 -4.82
C SER A 180 18.14 -13.32 -3.74
N GLY A 181 17.14 -13.03 -2.93
CA GLY A 181 16.72 -13.78 -1.78
C GLY A 181 17.69 -13.65 -0.61
N GLN A 182 17.31 -14.27 0.49
CA GLN A 182 18.10 -14.25 1.72
C GLN A 182 19.35 -15.11 1.62
N VAL A 183 20.49 -14.49 1.94
CA VAL A 183 21.80 -15.13 1.96
C VAL A 183 22.37 -15.18 3.38
N SER A 184 23.47 -15.91 3.52
CA SER A 184 24.30 -15.91 4.72
C SER A 184 25.66 -15.31 4.42
N LEU A 185 26.15 -14.41 5.27
CA LEU A 185 27.57 -14.07 5.28
C LEU A 185 28.27 -15.03 6.23
N VAL A 186 29.17 -15.86 5.68
CA VAL A 186 29.97 -16.81 6.45
C VAL A 186 31.43 -16.38 6.46
N LEU A 187 32.03 -16.27 7.64
CA LEU A 187 33.43 -15.90 7.78
C LEU A 187 34.35 -17.07 7.45
N THR A 188 35.46 -16.75 6.77
CA THR A 188 36.50 -17.73 6.41
C THR A 188 37.23 -18.28 7.63
N ALA A 189 37.53 -17.41 8.58
CA ALA A 189 38.30 -17.70 9.78
C ALA A 189 37.72 -16.85 10.93
N PRO A 190 36.62 -17.29 11.55
CA PRO A 190 36.01 -16.56 12.64
C PRO A 190 36.98 -16.38 13.80
N HIS A 191 36.88 -15.23 14.47
CA HIS A 191 37.75 -14.88 15.59
C HIS A 191 36.92 -14.86 16.87
N PRO A 192 37.40 -15.45 17.98
CA PRO A 192 36.61 -15.57 19.23
C PRO A 192 36.23 -14.23 19.86
N ASN A 193 36.86 -13.13 19.45
CA ASN A 193 36.54 -11.78 19.91
C ASN A 193 35.77 -10.94 18.86
N LEU A 194 35.37 -11.53 17.73
CA LEU A 194 34.58 -10.85 16.72
C LEU A 194 33.10 -11.15 16.96
N ARG A 195 32.25 -10.14 16.83
CA ARG A 195 30.80 -10.29 16.83
C ARG A 195 30.21 -9.71 15.54
N LEU A 196 29.25 -10.44 14.97
CA LEU A 196 28.48 -10.06 13.82
C LEU A 196 27.01 -9.89 14.21
N LEU A 197 26.41 -8.82 13.71
CA LEU A 197 25.00 -8.48 13.88
C LEU A 197 24.42 -8.15 12.50
N ASN A 198 23.22 -8.61 12.18
CA ASN A 198 22.47 -8.13 11.01
C ASN A 198 21.25 -7.33 11.47
N LEU A 199 21.05 -6.17 10.85
CA LEU A 199 19.87 -5.34 10.98
C LEU A 199 19.20 -5.22 9.61
N ASN A 200 17.92 -5.56 9.53
CA ASN A 200 17.11 -5.31 8.35
C ASN A 200 16.19 -4.11 8.62
N LEU A 201 16.14 -3.16 7.69
CA LEU A 201 15.30 -1.97 7.75
C LEU A 201 14.13 -2.13 6.77
N THR A 202 12.90 -2.17 7.27
CA THR A 202 11.72 -2.56 6.48
C THR A 202 10.93 -1.38 5.86
N THR A 203 10.67 -0.28 6.60
CA THR A 203 9.90 0.91 6.12
C THR A 203 10.31 2.24 6.82
N ALA A 204 9.67 3.37 6.45
CA ALA A 204 9.94 4.72 7.01
C ALA A 204 9.65 4.88 8.51
N ASP A 205 8.71 4.10 9.07
CA ASP A 205 8.51 3.92 10.51
C ASP A 205 9.37 2.76 10.99
N THR A 206 10.64 3.06 11.27
CA THR A 206 11.69 2.05 11.39
C THR A 206 11.43 1.00 12.49
N PHE A 207 11.32 -0.28 12.11
CA PHE A 207 11.45 -1.42 13.01
C PHE A 207 12.79 -2.12 12.77
N PHE A 208 13.59 -2.27 13.81
CA PHE A 208 14.86 -3.00 13.75
C PHE A 208 14.66 -4.43 14.24
N ASN A 209 15.35 -5.35 13.59
CA ASN A 209 15.42 -6.72 14.06
C ASN A 209 16.61 -6.92 15.03
N PHE A 210 16.36 -7.50 16.23
CA PHE A 210 17.34 -7.59 17.32
C PHE A 210 18.01 -8.93 17.45
N SER A 211 19.30 -8.87 17.82
CA SER A 211 20.04 -9.99 18.33
C SER A 211 19.88 -10.20 19.83
N CYS A 212 19.86 -11.46 20.21
CA CYS A 212 19.80 -11.93 21.56
C CYS A 212 21.18 -11.96 22.24
N TYR A 213 21.13 -11.92 23.57
CA TYR A 213 22.23 -12.05 24.53
C TYR A 213 23.09 -13.32 24.32
N GLU A 214 24.41 -13.21 24.48
CA GLU A 214 25.35 -14.29 24.13
C GLU A 214 25.56 -15.35 25.26
N ASN A 215 25.75 -14.96 26.53
CA ASN A 215 25.77 -15.88 27.68
C ASN A 215 25.82 -15.11 29.03
N GLU A 216 25.42 -15.76 30.13
CA GLU A 216 25.34 -15.20 31.50
C GLU A 216 26.65 -14.60 32.07
N GLU A 217 27.79 -14.70 31.35
CA GLU A 217 29.12 -14.34 31.85
C GLU A 217 29.71 -13.06 31.22
N THR A 218 29.27 -12.64 30.02
CA THR A 218 29.85 -11.50 29.29
C THR A 218 28.78 -10.50 28.84
N ALA A 219 28.44 -9.55 29.71
CA ALA A 219 27.32 -8.62 29.50
C ALA A 219 27.72 -7.37 28.70
N ALA A 220 27.91 -7.52 27.40
CA ALA A 220 27.96 -6.39 26.47
C ALA A 220 26.60 -6.23 25.77
N VAL A 221 26.10 -4.98 25.68
CA VAL A 221 24.89 -4.67 24.93
C VAL A 221 25.24 -3.97 23.63
N PHE A 222 24.90 -4.65 22.53
CA PHE A 222 25.46 -4.38 21.21
C PHE A 222 24.64 -3.42 20.33
N LEU A 223 23.48 -2.92 20.77
CA LEU A 223 22.72 -1.91 20.03
C LEU A 223 21.97 -0.96 20.98
N MET A 224 22.23 0.35 20.87
CA MET A 224 21.51 1.43 21.55
C MET A 224 21.37 2.62 20.60
N THR A 225 20.20 3.23 20.57
CA THR A 225 19.98 4.49 19.84
C THR A 225 20.49 5.66 20.69
N ASN A 226 20.85 6.78 20.07
CA ASN A 226 21.18 8.02 20.81
C ASN A 226 19.89 8.82 21.11
N ALA A 227 19.99 9.86 21.94
CA ALA A 227 18.83 10.65 22.36
C ALA A 227 18.17 11.46 21.22
N SER A 228 18.86 11.64 20.09
CA SER A 228 18.35 12.34 18.90
C SER A 228 17.68 11.40 17.89
N SER A 229 17.66 10.09 18.17
CA SER A 229 17.02 9.10 17.29
C SER A 229 15.50 9.20 17.39
N VAL A 230 14.81 9.06 16.25
CA VAL A 230 13.35 8.94 16.19
C VAL A 230 12.88 7.60 16.79
N ASN A 231 13.77 6.62 16.91
CA ASN A 231 13.53 5.37 17.63
C ASN A 231 14.14 5.46 19.04
N HIS A 232 13.32 5.33 20.07
CA HIS A 232 13.75 5.46 21.46
C HIS A 232 14.16 4.11 22.04
N SER A 233 15.40 3.99 22.55
CA SER A 233 15.88 2.76 23.23
C SER A 233 15.96 2.91 24.74
N GLU A 234 15.57 1.85 25.46
CA GLU A 234 15.60 1.72 26.91
C GLU A 234 16.23 0.39 27.30
N MET A 235 17.32 0.42 28.07
CA MET A 235 17.97 -0.78 28.58
C MET A 235 17.49 -1.09 30.00
N HIS A 236 16.91 -2.27 30.20
CA HIS A 236 16.53 -2.80 31.51
C HIS A 236 17.58 -3.79 31.98
N VAL A 237 18.28 -3.48 33.08
CA VAL A 237 19.23 -4.41 33.72
C VAL A 237 18.65 -4.88 35.05
N ILE A 238 18.38 -6.19 35.14
CA ILE A 238 17.70 -6.85 36.26
C ILE A 238 18.71 -7.67 37.07
N ASN A 239 18.73 -7.50 38.39
CA ASN A 239 19.54 -8.34 39.25
C ASN A 239 18.84 -9.69 39.48
N SER A 240 19.29 -10.74 38.80
CA SER A 240 18.77 -12.11 38.97
C SER A 240 19.52 -12.94 40.01
N SER A 241 20.48 -12.33 40.70
CA SER A 241 21.12 -12.94 41.87
C SER A 241 20.23 -12.85 43.11
N ARG A 242 20.61 -13.57 44.17
CA ARG A 242 19.94 -13.54 45.48
C ARG A 242 20.53 -12.49 46.44
N GLN A 243 21.44 -11.64 45.97
CA GLN A 243 22.13 -10.64 46.79
C GLN A 243 21.96 -9.24 46.20
N ILE A 244 22.02 -8.23 47.06
CA ILE A 244 22.09 -6.83 46.62
C ILE A 244 23.44 -6.62 45.93
N SER A 245 23.44 -5.94 44.78
CA SER A 245 24.67 -5.65 44.03
C SER A 245 24.60 -4.27 43.38
N SER A 246 25.75 -3.76 42.94
CA SER A 246 25.84 -2.56 42.09
C SER A 246 25.99 -2.94 40.62
N LEU A 247 25.67 -2.01 39.74
CA LEU A 247 25.93 -2.08 38.31
C LEU A 247 26.84 -0.92 37.90
N SER A 248 27.92 -1.22 37.21
CA SER A 248 28.79 -0.25 36.56
C SER A 248 28.93 -0.57 35.07
N GLY A 249 29.37 0.42 34.29
CA GLY A 249 29.63 0.20 32.88
C GLY A 249 30.49 1.27 32.24
N GLN A 250 30.81 1.04 30.98
CA GLN A 250 31.55 1.95 30.10
C GLN A 250 30.82 2.05 28.77
N LEU A 251 30.80 3.26 28.20
CA LEU A 251 30.38 3.49 26.83
C LEU A 251 31.59 3.29 25.93
N VAL A 252 31.42 2.49 24.88
CA VAL A 252 32.41 2.25 23.83
C VAL A 252 31.88 2.85 22.54
N ASN A 253 32.57 3.86 22.02
CA ASN A 253 32.24 4.51 20.76
C ASN A 253 32.57 3.63 19.55
N ALA A 254 32.14 4.06 18.37
CA ALA A 254 32.38 3.35 17.11
C ALA A 254 33.88 3.12 16.83
N ASP A 255 34.75 4.04 17.24
CA ASP A 255 36.20 3.97 17.08
C ASP A 255 36.92 3.14 18.16
N GLY A 256 36.16 2.54 19.09
CA GLY A 256 36.70 1.79 20.22
C GLY A 256 37.19 2.64 21.39
N SER A 257 37.09 3.97 21.32
CA SER A 257 37.33 4.82 22.48
C SER A 257 36.31 4.55 23.58
N THR A 258 36.76 4.48 24.82
CA THR A 258 35.89 4.19 25.98
C THR A 258 35.80 5.37 26.93
N THR A 259 34.62 5.52 27.52
CA THR A 259 34.44 6.40 28.67
C THR A 259 34.98 5.74 29.95
N PRO A 260 35.28 6.52 31.01
CA PRO A 260 35.57 5.96 32.32
C PRO A 260 34.45 5.01 32.80
N GLU A 261 34.81 4.02 33.61
CA GLU A 261 33.80 3.17 34.26
C GLU A 261 32.98 4.01 35.24
N VAL A 262 31.67 4.08 35.03
CA VAL A 262 30.72 4.82 35.87
C VAL A 262 29.74 3.85 36.52
N ILE A 263 29.21 4.25 37.67
CA ILE A 263 28.15 3.51 38.35
C ILE A 263 26.83 3.82 37.64
N LEU A 264 26.22 2.80 37.06
CA LEU A 264 24.91 2.88 36.40
C LEU A 264 23.76 2.63 37.38
N ALA A 265 24.02 1.87 38.45
CA ALA A 265 23.12 1.73 39.60
C ALA A 265 23.94 1.40 40.86
N GLU A 266 23.80 2.23 41.91
CA GLU A 266 24.53 2.04 43.18
C GLU A 266 24.05 0.80 43.95
N THR A 267 22.75 0.52 43.90
CA THR A 267 22.11 -0.63 44.54
C THR A 267 20.99 -1.17 43.65
N LEU A 268 21.08 -2.46 43.34
CA LEU A 268 20.06 -3.27 42.71
C LEU A 268 19.71 -4.41 43.66
N GLU A 269 18.48 -4.38 44.18
CA GLU A 269 17.93 -5.46 45.00
C GLU A 269 17.73 -6.73 44.16
N PRO A 270 17.73 -7.94 44.77
CA PRO A 270 17.31 -9.17 44.10
C PRO A 270 15.95 -9.00 43.41
N GLY A 271 15.89 -9.26 42.11
CA GLY A 271 14.70 -9.07 41.27
C GLY A 271 14.40 -7.63 40.84
N GLY A 272 15.12 -6.65 41.39
CA GLY A 272 15.03 -5.25 40.99
C GLY A 272 15.75 -4.97 39.68
N ARG A 273 15.38 -3.86 39.03
CA ARG A 273 15.96 -3.44 37.75
C ARG A 273 16.26 -1.95 37.70
N THR A 274 17.29 -1.61 36.94
CA THR A 274 17.50 -0.23 36.48
C THR A 274 17.09 -0.11 35.02
N VAL A 275 16.51 1.03 34.65
CA VAL A 275 16.15 1.38 33.27
C VAL A 275 17.04 2.52 32.82
N LEU A 276 17.76 2.29 31.73
CA LEU A 276 18.79 3.17 31.18
C LEU A 276 18.33 3.62 29.78
N THR A 277 17.72 4.80 29.71
CA THR A 277 17.34 5.41 28.42
C THR A 277 18.57 5.97 27.71
N SER A 278 18.50 6.17 26.39
CA SER A 278 19.56 6.83 25.62
C SER A 278 19.97 8.18 26.22
N SER A 279 19.00 9.02 26.59
CA SER A 279 19.24 10.32 27.23
C SER A 279 19.87 10.22 28.62
N LEU A 280 19.50 9.19 29.39
CA LEU A 280 20.10 8.93 30.70
C LEU A 280 21.54 8.43 30.57
N LEU A 281 21.84 7.59 29.59
CA LEU A 281 23.20 7.13 29.31
C LEU A 281 24.11 8.28 28.85
N GLU A 282 23.65 9.14 27.94
CA GLU A 282 24.37 10.36 27.54
C GLU A 282 24.72 11.23 28.76
N SER A 283 23.75 11.40 29.67
CA SER A 283 23.98 12.15 30.91
C SER A 283 24.92 11.45 31.91
N ILE A 284 24.81 10.13 32.11
CA ILE A 284 25.63 9.39 33.08
C ILE A 284 27.08 9.30 32.63
N PHE A 285 27.32 9.14 31.32
CA PHE A 285 28.65 9.10 30.75
C PHE A 285 29.25 10.49 30.46
N ASP A 286 28.46 11.56 30.61
CA ASP A 286 28.84 12.96 30.31
C ASP A 286 29.32 13.10 28.86
N VAL A 287 28.51 12.61 27.92
CA VAL A 287 28.79 12.64 26.47
C VAL A 287 27.67 13.34 25.70
N ASP A 288 28.04 14.06 24.64
CA ASP A 288 27.09 14.53 23.63
C ASP A 288 26.48 13.34 22.86
N SER A 289 25.37 13.55 22.15
CA SER A 289 24.73 12.49 21.37
C SER A 289 25.70 11.86 20.36
N TRP A 290 26.02 10.59 20.58
CA TRP A 290 27.06 9.89 19.85
C TRP A 290 26.68 9.68 18.38
N GLN A 291 27.67 9.83 17.50
CA GLN A 291 27.52 9.63 16.05
C GLN A 291 27.97 8.22 15.69
N GLY A 292 27.06 7.42 15.14
CA GLY A 292 27.34 6.04 14.70
C GLY A 292 27.11 4.97 15.79
N PRO A 293 27.58 3.73 15.55
CA PRO A 293 27.34 2.60 16.45
C PRO A 293 28.05 2.75 17.82
N ALA A 294 27.29 2.77 18.91
CA ALA A 294 27.83 2.69 20.28
C ALA A 294 27.48 1.36 20.96
N MET A 295 28.28 0.96 21.95
CA MET A 295 28.07 -0.23 22.79
C MET A 295 28.28 0.15 24.25
N VAL A 296 27.50 -0.44 25.17
CA VAL A 296 27.78 -0.32 26.61
C VAL A 296 28.24 -1.67 27.13
N THR A 297 29.41 -1.69 27.79
CA THR A 297 29.88 -2.85 28.53
C THR A 297 29.39 -2.74 29.96
N LEU A 298 28.74 -3.80 30.46
CA LEU A 298 28.19 -3.84 31.80
C LEU A 298 29.04 -4.73 32.71
N LYS A 299 29.13 -4.33 33.97
CA LYS A 299 29.71 -5.09 35.06
C LYS A 299 28.77 -5.00 36.25
N GLY A 300 28.14 -6.12 36.57
CA GLY A 300 27.01 -6.16 37.49
C GLY A 300 27.15 -7.25 38.56
N PRO A 301 26.02 -7.66 39.17
CA PRO A 301 25.96 -8.76 40.14
C PRO A 301 26.56 -10.07 39.60
N ASP A 302 26.84 -11.02 40.50
CA ASP A 302 27.26 -12.39 40.14
C ASP A 302 26.36 -13.04 39.07
N LYS A 303 25.08 -12.65 39.02
CA LYS A 303 24.12 -13.01 37.97
C LYS A 303 23.14 -11.84 37.71
N PHE A 304 23.02 -11.40 36.47
CA PHE A 304 22.07 -10.37 36.06
C PHE A 304 21.57 -10.58 34.63
N ASP A 305 20.40 -10.01 34.36
CA ASP A 305 19.74 -10.05 33.06
C ASP A 305 19.74 -8.65 32.45
N ALA A 306 19.92 -8.55 31.14
CA ALA A 306 19.80 -7.30 30.40
C ALA A 306 18.79 -7.46 29.25
N ILE A 307 17.93 -6.46 29.07
CA ILE A 307 16.90 -6.42 28.03
C ILE A 307 16.93 -5.03 27.41
N THR A 308 16.84 -4.93 26.09
CA THR A 308 16.61 -3.65 25.41
C THR A 308 15.16 -3.59 24.95
N ARG A 309 14.46 -2.52 25.32
CA ARG A 309 13.18 -2.10 24.80
C ARG A 309 13.41 -0.98 23.80
N LEU A 310 12.72 -1.02 22.67
CA LEU A 310 12.77 0.01 21.66
C LEU A 310 11.38 0.43 21.26
N THR A 311 11.19 1.70 21.01
CA THR A 311 9.90 2.28 20.62
C THR A 311 10.09 3.10 19.35
N SER A 312 9.35 2.75 18.30
CA SER A 312 9.34 3.48 17.02
C SER A 312 8.53 4.79 17.13
N PRO A 313 8.59 5.67 16.11
CA PRO A 313 7.79 6.90 16.07
C PRO A 313 6.28 6.62 16.01
N SER A 314 5.89 5.50 15.39
CA SER A 314 4.53 4.98 15.30
C SER A 314 4.02 4.33 16.61
N GLY A 315 4.82 4.33 17.69
CA GLY A 315 4.47 3.73 18.97
C GLY A 315 4.69 2.21 19.06
N LEU A 316 5.25 1.60 18.01
CA LEU A 316 5.57 0.16 18.02
C LEU A 316 6.72 -0.12 18.99
N VAL A 317 6.52 -1.06 19.90
CA VAL A 317 7.51 -1.43 20.91
C VAL A 317 8.12 -2.82 20.62
N SER A 318 9.44 -2.94 20.66
CA SER A 318 10.20 -4.19 20.53
C SER A 318 11.04 -4.48 21.78
N ASN A 319 11.02 -5.70 22.32
CA ASN A 319 11.84 -6.08 23.49
C ASN A 319 12.68 -7.33 23.22
N THR A 320 13.92 -7.38 23.75
CA THR A 320 14.82 -8.55 23.65
C THR A 320 14.61 -9.59 24.76
N ASN A 321 13.41 -10.16 24.90
CA ASN A 321 13.09 -11.06 26.03
C ASN A 321 13.10 -12.56 25.64
N CYS A 322 14.29 -13.17 25.76
CA CYS A 322 14.53 -14.58 25.48
C CYS A 322 13.63 -15.57 26.23
N VAL A 323 13.44 -16.77 25.66
CA VAL A 323 12.96 -17.95 26.40
C VAL A 323 13.94 -18.23 27.53
N ARG A 324 13.44 -18.28 28.78
CA ARG A 324 14.29 -18.37 29.98
C ARG A 324 13.79 -19.44 30.95
N GLN A 325 14.72 -20.10 31.64
CA GLN A 325 14.37 -20.94 32.78
C GLN A 325 13.96 -20.08 33.98
N SER A 326 12.87 -20.43 34.65
CA SER A 326 12.49 -19.92 35.98
C SER A 326 12.21 -18.41 36.13
N ALA A 327 12.38 -17.55 35.12
CA ALA A 327 12.01 -16.14 35.21
C ALA A 327 11.62 -15.53 33.86
N VAL A 328 10.77 -14.51 33.90
CA VAL A 328 10.46 -13.65 32.75
C VAL A 328 10.24 -12.21 33.20
N HIS A 329 10.61 -11.26 32.35
CA HIS A 329 10.53 -9.83 32.66
C HIS A 329 9.58 -9.09 31.71
N MET A 330 9.34 -7.81 31.97
CA MET A 330 8.52 -6.93 31.15
C MET A 330 7.04 -7.31 31.06
N VAL A 331 6.49 -7.93 32.11
CA VAL A 331 5.06 -8.22 32.21
C VAL A 331 4.32 -6.93 32.54
N GLU A 332 3.72 -6.27 31.54
CA GLU A 332 2.99 -5.01 31.73
C GLU A 332 1.69 -5.25 32.48
N GLY A 333 1.44 -4.46 33.53
CA GLY A 333 0.25 -4.59 34.37
C GLY A 333 -0.98 -3.89 33.80
N ASP A 334 -0.76 -2.81 33.06
CA ASP A 334 -1.76 -1.96 32.39
C ASP A 334 -1.90 -2.24 30.88
N GLY A 335 -1.06 -3.12 30.32
CA GLY A 335 -1.12 -3.59 28.93
C GLY A 335 -1.62 -5.03 28.78
N ASN A 336 -1.74 -5.52 27.55
CA ASN A 336 -2.16 -6.89 27.25
C ASN A 336 -0.96 -7.86 27.28
N SER A 337 -0.51 -8.27 28.47
CA SER A 337 0.66 -9.17 28.62
C SER A 337 0.27 -10.63 28.85
N TYR A 338 1.05 -11.55 28.29
CA TYR A 338 0.88 -12.99 28.41
C TYR A 338 2.22 -13.68 28.73
N VAL A 339 2.26 -14.43 29.84
CA VAL A 339 3.38 -15.30 30.16
C VAL A 339 3.05 -16.74 29.75
N ARG A 340 3.83 -17.30 28.84
CA ARG A 340 3.81 -18.72 28.46
C ARG A 340 4.78 -19.51 29.33
N LEU A 341 4.29 -20.52 30.02
CA LEU A 341 5.08 -21.52 30.74
C LEU A 341 5.15 -22.80 29.90
N ILE A 342 6.32 -23.42 29.81
CA ILE A 342 6.61 -24.57 28.95
C ILE A 342 7.38 -25.61 29.77
N ASN A 343 6.86 -26.84 29.86
CA ASN A 343 7.63 -27.97 30.39
C ASN A 343 8.35 -28.69 29.24
N ARG A 344 9.68 -28.56 29.15
CA ARG A 344 10.52 -29.25 28.15
C ARG A 344 11.06 -30.60 28.62
N GLY A 345 10.74 -31.01 29.85
CA GLY A 345 11.18 -32.27 30.44
C GLY A 345 10.29 -33.45 30.10
N ASP A 346 10.77 -34.64 30.43
CA ASP A 346 10.05 -35.92 30.31
C ASP A 346 9.21 -36.26 31.55
N GLN A 347 9.28 -35.44 32.61
CA GLN A 347 8.51 -35.57 33.85
C GLN A 347 7.63 -34.33 34.11
N PRO A 348 6.48 -34.48 34.81
CA PRO A 348 5.67 -33.33 35.20
C PRO A 348 6.42 -32.36 36.12
N VAL A 349 6.23 -31.06 35.92
CA VAL A 349 6.66 -30.01 36.85
C VAL A 349 5.48 -29.67 37.76
N THR A 350 5.61 -29.89 39.06
CA THR A 350 4.55 -29.73 40.06
C THR A 350 4.87 -28.59 41.04
N ASP A 351 3.84 -28.08 41.73
CA ASP A 351 3.92 -26.96 42.68
C ASP A 351 4.60 -25.72 42.07
N ILE A 352 4.11 -25.29 40.90
CA ILE A 352 4.65 -24.15 40.17
C ILE A 352 4.18 -22.86 40.85
N ARG A 353 5.12 -22.15 41.46
CA ARG A 353 4.88 -20.94 42.25
C ARG A 353 5.62 -19.75 41.70
N GLY A 354 4.99 -18.58 41.75
CA GLY A 354 5.51 -17.34 41.23
C GLY A 354 5.67 -16.25 42.30
N THR A 355 6.57 -15.31 42.06
CA THR A 355 6.66 -14.03 42.78
C THR A 355 6.81 -12.91 41.74
N LEU A 356 5.92 -11.92 41.79
CA LEU A 356 6.03 -10.71 40.98
C LEU A 356 6.88 -9.67 41.71
N TYR A 357 7.77 -9.02 40.98
CA TYR A 357 8.59 -7.91 41.46
C TYR A 357 8.35 -6.68 40.59
N ASP A 358 8.23 -5.52 41.21
CA ASP A 358 8.22 -4.24 40.51
C ASP A 358 9.62 -3.84 40.03
N ALA A 359 9.72 -2.64 39.44
CA ALA A 359 11.00 -2.14 38.97
C ALA A 359 12.05 -2.00 40.09
N ALA A 360 11.64 -1.74 41.33
CA ALA A 360 12.54 -1.58 42.47
C ALA A 360 12.96 -2.92 43.11
N GLY A 361 12.42 -4.05 42.65
CA GLY A 361 12.65 -5.35 43.27
C GLY A 361 11.76 -5.60 44.49
N ILE A 362 10.72 -4.77 44.67
CA ILE A 362 9.72 -4.96 45.72
C ILE A 362 8.71 -5.98 45.22
N VAL A 363 8.34 -6.92 46.08
CA VAL A 363 7.29 -7.90 45.76
C VAL A 363 5.96 -7.20 45.55
N LEU A 364 5.35 -7.43 44.38
CA LEU A 364 4.00 -7.02 44.05
C LEU A 364 3.01 -8.10 44.48
N GLY A 365 2.10 -7.72 45.37
CA GLY A 365 1.09 -8.63 45.89
C GLY A 365 1.67 -9.70 46.81
N GLU A 366 1.09 -10.89 46.79
CA GLU A 366 1.52 -12.01 47.62
C GLU A 366 2.75 -12.73 47.02
N PRO A 367 3.83 -12.98 47.78
CA PRO A 367 4.96 -13.76 47.29
C PRO A 367 4.63 -15.27 47.22
N ASN A 368 5.34 -16.00 46.36
CA ASN A 368 5.30 -17.46 46.28
C ASN A 368 3.88 -18.04 46.02
N VAL A 369 3.10 -17.33 45.23
CA VAL A 369 1.73 -17.65 44.82
C VAL A 369 1.72 -18.90 43.95
N LEU A 370 0.82 -19.83 44.23
CA LEU A 370 0.62 -21.01 43.38
C LEU A 370 0.02 -20.59 42.04
N LEU A 371 0.83 -20.58 40.99
CA LEU A 371 0.38 -20.29 39.63
C LEU A 371 -0.37 -21.49 39.05
N MET A 372 0.16 -22.69 39.30
CA MET A 372 -0.45 -23.94 38.86
C MET A 372 0.06 -25.14 39.66
N ALA A 373 -0.82 -26.13 39.85
CA ALA A 373 -0.48 -27.32 40.63
C ALA A 373 0.49 -28.26 39.90
N SER A 374 0.37 -28.37 38.57
CA SER A 374 1.20 -29.24 37.75
C SER A 374 1.17 -28.79 36.29
N LEU A 375 2.26 -29.05 35.56
CA LEU A 375 2.39 -28.93 34.11
C LEU A 375 3.01 -30.23 33.58
N SER A 376 2.27 -30.95 32.74
CA SER A 376 2.68 -32.25 32.21
C SER A 376 3.85 -32.13 31.22
N PRO A 377 4.59 -33.20 30.89
CA PRO A 377 5.63 -33.17 29.86
C PRO A 377 5.12 -32.59 28.54
N GLY A 378 5.84 -31.60 27.98
CA GLY A 378 5.46 -30.90 26.75
C GLY A 378 4.28 -29.94 26.88
N GLU A 379 3.56 -29.92 28.01
CA GLU A 379 2.39 -29.06 28.23
C GLU A 379 2.82 -27.59 28.36
N GLN A 380 1.98 -26.70 27.82
CA GLN A 380 2.27 -25.28 27.71
C GLN A 380 1.05 -24.46 28.13
N ARG A 381 1.26 -23.47 29.00
CA ARG A 381 0.17 -22.67 29.54
C ARG A 381 0.46 -21.19 29.46
N PHE A 382 -0.52 -20.43 28.98
CA PHE A 382 -0.49 -18.97 29.04
C PHE A 382 -1.18 -18.50 30.32
N ILE A 383 -0.61 -17.46 30.92
CA ILE A 383 -1.21 -16.70 31.99
C ILE A 383 -1.18 -15.24 31.57
N ASN A 384 -2.33 -14.59 31.46
CA ASN A 384 -2.38 -13.16 31.11
C ASN A 384 -2.23 -12.25 32.33
N ASN A 385 -2.04 -10.95 32.11
CA ASN A 385 -1.88 -9.95 33.17
C ASN A 385 -3.11 -9.86 34.12
N ASN A 386 -4.33 -10.08 33.62
CA ASN A 386 -5.54 -10.13 34.45
C ASN A 386 -5.54 -11.34 35.40
N GLU A 387 -5.13 -12.51 34.89
CA GLU A 387 -4.97 -13.73 35.69
C GLU A 387 -3.85 -13.58 36.72
N LEU A 388 -2.71 -12.99 36.33
CA LEU A 388 -1.63 -12.66 37.26
C LEU A 388 -2.11 -11.69 38.34
N SER A 389 -2.81 -10.61 37.97
CA SER A 389 -3.36 -9.64 38.93
C SER A 389 -4.28 -10.30 39.96
N SER A 390 -5.10 -11.25 39.52
CA SER A 390 -5.98 -12.05 40.38
C SER A 390 -5.19 -13.02 41.27
N LEU A 391 -4.24 -13.77 40.70
CA LEU A 391 -3.42 -14.75 41.43
C LEU A 391 -2.57 -14.09 42.52
N PHE A 392 -1.96 -12.95 42.21
CA PHE A 392 -1.12 -12.20 43.14
C PHE A 392 -1.91 -11.22 44.01
N ASN A 393 -3.20 -11.04 43.74
CA ASN A 393 -4.09 -10.07 44.40
C ASN A 393 -3.51 -8.65 44.40
N VAL A 394 -3.04 -8.22 43.23
CA VAL A 394 -2.38 -6.92 43.03
C VAL A 394 -2.69 -6.39 41.64
N SER A 395 -2.88 -5.08 41.52
CA SER A 395 -2.78 -4.37 40.25
C SER A 395 -1.50 -3.55 40.26
N TRP A 396 -0.81 -3.48 39.13
CA TRP A 396 0.40 -2.68 38.98
C TRP A 396 0.37 -1.95 37.63
N ILE A 397 1.12 -0.86 37.53
CA ILE A 397 1.25 -0.05 36.32
C ILE A 397 2.68 -0.20 35.82
N GLY A 398 2.85 -0.39 34.52
CA GLY A 398 4.13 -0.67 33.87
C GLY A 398 4.63 -2.10 34.08
N ALA A 399 5.89 -2.32 33.71
CA ALA A 399 6.47 -3.65 33.63
C ALA A 399 6.79 -4.27 35.02
N ALA A 400 6.52 -5.55 35.19
CA ALA A 400 6.95 -6.39 36.32
C ALA A 400 7.88 -7.53 35.88
N SER A 401 8.60 -8.11 36.84
CA SER A 401 9.38 -9.33 36.70
C SER A 401 8.68 -10.48 37.42
N LEU A 402 8.39 -11.57 36.72
CA LEU A 402 7.83 -12.79 37.31
C LEU A 402 8.94 -13.84 37.47
N MET A 403 9.27 -14.19 38.71
CA MET A 403 10.14 -15.34 39.01
C MET A 403 9.29 -16.55 39.38
N VAL A 404 9.62 -17.72 38.86
CA VAL A 404 8.86 -18.96 39.01
C VAL A 404 9.75 -20.12 39.46
N SER A 405 9.24 -20.93 40.39
CA SER A 405 9.87 -22.15 40.89
C SER A 405 8.91 -23.33 40.85
N GLY A 406 9.41 -24.57 40.80
CA GLY A 406 8.61 -25.79 40.85
C GLY A 406 9.47 -27.05 41.02
N SER A 407 8.87 -28.24 41.02
CA SER A 407 9.62 -29.50 41.05
C SER A 407 10.29 -29.75 39.68
N ASN A 408 11.60 -30.01 39.63
CA ASN A 408 12.36 -30.11 38.38
C ASN A 408 12.27 -28.82 37.53
N ASP A 409 12.38 -27.67 38.18
CA ASP A 409 12.33 -26.34 37.54
C ASP A 409 13.40 -26.11 36.46
N GLU A 410 14.45 -26.92 36.42
CA GLU A 410 15.40 -27.00 35.28
C GLU A 410 14.72 -27.28 33.93
N ASN A 411 13.50 -27.84 33.94
CA ASN A 411 12.70 -28.14 32.75
C ASN A 411 11.59 -27.10 32.47
N LEU A 412 11.43 -26.08 33.32
CA LEU A 412 10.38 -25.07 33.22
C LEU A 412 10.89 -23.78 32.57
N TYR A 413 10.39 -23.51 31.36
CA TYR A 413 10.78 -22.36 30.55
C TYR A 413 9.64 -21.37 30.41
N LEU A 414 9.97 -20.08 30.36
CA LEU A 414 9.02 -18.98 30.31
C LEU A 414 9.30 -18.04 29.13
N VAL A 415 8.23 -17.49 28.55
CA VAL A 415 8.24 -16.46 27.51
C VAL A 415 7.17 -15.43 27.82
N ASN A 416 7.42 -14.14 27.65
CA ASN A 416 6.41 -13.10 27.81
C ASN A 416 6.00 -12.53 26.44
N LEU A 417 4.75 -12.14 26.25
CA LEU A 417 4.24 -11.54 25.03
C LEU A 417 3.38 -10.35 25.42
N ASN A 418 3.67 -9.15 24.90
CA ASN A 418 2.89 -7.94 25.21
C ASN A 418 2.12 -7.50 23.95
N LEU A 419 0.82 -7.22 24.01
CA LEU A 419 0.08 -6.75 22.82
C LEU A 419 -0.12 -5.24 22.90
N VAL A 420 0.04 -4.57 21.76
CA VAL A 420 -0.28 -3.15 21.54
C VAL A 420 -1.21 -3.08 20.33
N GLU A 421 -2.37 -2.41 20.46
CA GLU A 421 -3.33 -2.20 19.36
C GLU A 421 -3.78 -3.48 18.63
N GLY A 422 -3.89 -4.61 19.34
CA GLY A 422 -4.37 -5.88 18.77
C GLY A 422 -3.37 -6.61 17.85
N SER A 423 -2.21 -6.01 17.58
CA SER A 423 -1.10 -6.66 16.87
C SER A 423 -0.12 -7.31 17.84
N THR A 424 0.41 -8.48 17.45
CA THR A 424 1.35 -9.24 18.30
C THR A 424 2.67 -8.50 18.44
N PHE A 425 3.18 -8.37 19.67
CA PHE A 425 4.58 -8.05 19.95
C PHE A 425 5.54 -8.95 19.17
N PHE A 426 6.68 -8.39 18.79
CA PHE A 426 7.85 -9.19 18.51
C PHE A 426 8.58 -9.49 19.81
N ASN A 427 8.43 -10.72 20.31
CA ASN A 427 9.34 -11.24 21.33
C ASN A 427 10.21 -12.37 20.75
N PHE A 428 11.52 -12.25 20.92
CA PHE A 428 12.50 -13.13 20.29
C PHE A 428 12.66 -14.43 21.07
N SER A 429 12.43 -15.57 20.40
CA SER A 429 12.96 -16.84 20.88
C SER A 429 14.47 -16.86 20.63
N CYS A 430 15.26 -16.80 21.68
CA CYS A 430 16.71 -16.85 21.57
C CYS A 430 17.19 -18.28 21.38
N TYR A 431 18.31 -18.41 20.67
CA TYR A 431 19.05 -19.65 20.53
C TYR A 431 19.51 -20.14 21.91
N GLU A 432 18.96 -21.25 22.39
CA GLU A 432 19.64 -22.09 23.37
C GLU A 432 20.37 -23.18 22.61
N ASN A 433 21.70 -23.18 22.75
CA ASN A 433 22.50 -24.29 22.27
C ASN A 433 22.01 -25.58 22.97
N THR A 434 21.75 -26.64 22.21
CA THR A 434 21.50 -27.97 22.77
C THR A 434 22.72 -28.52 23.52
N ASP A 435 23.85 -27.81 23.52
CA ASP A 435 24.95 -28.02 24.45
C ASP A 435 24.70 -27.38 25.83
N ARG A 436 23.67 -27.88 26.53
CA ARG A 436 23.93 -28.40 27.88
C ARG A 436 24.25 -29.89 27.76
N ALA A 437 25.38 -30.22 27.13
CA ALA A 437 26.32 -31.00 27.91
C ALA A 437 26.82 -30.04 29.00
N ARG A 438 26.49 -30.33 30.26
CA ARG A 438 27.12 -29.74 31.45
C ARG A 438 28.59 -29.48 31.18
N ALA A 439 29.13 -28.37 31.68
CA ALA A 439 30.58 -28.12 31.68
C ALA A 439 31.37 -29.41 31.98
N THR A 440 31.88 -30.05 30.92
CA THR A 440 32.77 -31.21 30.97
C THR A 440 33.74 -31.06 29.81
N SER A 441 35.02 -31.03 30.15
CA SER A 441 36.13 -30.74 29.24
C SER A 441 36.18 -31.70 28.05
N ALA A 442 36.66 -31.20 26.91
CA ALA A 442 36.83 -31.89 25.62
C ALA A 442 37.60 -33.24 25.65
N GLU A 443 38.17 -33.61 26.79
CA GLU A 443 38.87 -34.88 27.02
C GLU A 443 37.91 -36.04 27.38
N THR A 444 36.72 -35.77 27.93
CA THR A 444 35.78 -36.83 28.38
C THR A 444 34.84 -37.34 27.27
N PHE A 445 34.55 -36.52 26.25
CA PHE A 445 33.69 -36.92 25.12
C PHE A 445 34.41 -37.79 24.09
N TYR A 446 35.73 -37.61 23.93
CA TYR A 446 36.57 -38.37 22.99
C TYR A 446 36.67 -39.86 23.36
N ASP A 447 36.66 -40.18 24.66
CA ASP A 447 36.87 -41.54 25.16
C ASP A 447 35.60 -42.42 25.22
N GLU A 448 34.41 -41.85 25.40
CA GLU A 448 33.17 -42.65 25.56
C GLU A 448 32.38 -42.90 24.26
N PHE A 449 32.56 -42.09 23.22
CA PHE A 449 31.68 -42.14 22.03
C PHE A 449 32.37 -42.23 20.65
N ILE A 450 33.69 -42.03 20.54
CA ILE A 450 34.40 -41.98 19.23
C ILE A 450 35.63 -42.92 19.16
N ALA A 451 35.83 -43.83 20.11
CA ALA A 451 36.81 -44.91 19.93
C ALA A 451 36.24 -46.02 19.02
N GLU A 452 36.62 -45.97 17.74
CA GLU A 452 36.84 -47.02 16.70
C GLU A 452 36.39 -48.49 16.93
N PRO A 453 36.25 -49.35 15.89
CA PRO A 453 36.24 -49.10 14.43
C PRO A 453 35.15 -49.93 13.69
N ILE A 454 35.04 -49.75 12.35
CA ILE A 454 34.74 -50.74 11.27
C ILE A 454 33.95 -50.02 10.15
N VAL A 455 34.65 -49.56 9.11
CA VAL A 455 34.77 -50.21 7.77
C VAL A 455 33.46 -50.11 6.96
N ASP A 456 33.37 -49.14 6.04
CA ASP A 456 33.62 -49.27 4.58
C ASP A 456 32.35 -49.80 3.85
N VAL A 457 31.53 -48.91 3.29
CA VAL A 457 31.56 -48.42 1.89
C VAL A 457 31.14 -49.49 0.85
N SER A 458 29.84 -49.42 0.49
CA SER A 458 29.26 -49.39 -0.87
C SER A 458 29.45 -50.55 -1.87
N CYS A 459 28.46 -50.70 -2.76
CA CYS A 459 28.75 -50.82 -4.18
C CYS A 459 27.62 -50.19 -5.01
N ILE A 460 27.95 -49.13 -5.77
CA ILE A 460 27.14 -48.71 -6.91
C ILE A 460 27.47 -49.64 -8.07
N ASN A 461 26.49 -50.53 -8.30
CA ASN A 461 26.22 -51.38 -9.45
C ASN A 461 27.18 -52.54 -9.75
N CYS A 462 26.89 -53.71 -9.17
CA CYS A 462 27.18 -54.99 -9.81
C CYS A 462 26.55 -54.96 -11.22
N HIS A 463 27.31 -54.89 -12.31
CA HIS A 463 28.04 -55.99 -12.95
C HIS A 463 28.69 -55.43 -14.23
N LYS A 464 29.91 -55.73 -14.67
CA LYS A 464 30.97 -56.73 -14.42
C LYS A 464 32.20 -56.25 -15.27
N PRO A 465 33.20 -57.11 -15.51
CA PRO A 465 34.38 -57.40 -14.70
C PRO A 465 35.64 -56.74 -15.31
N GLU A 466 36.68 -56.51 -14.51
CA GLU A 466 37.99 -55.98 -14.95
C GLU A 466 37.90 -54.49 -15.34
N GLY A 467 38.06 -53.53 -14.43
CA GLY A 467 39.17 -53.40 -13.49
C GLY A 467 40.08 -52.26 -13.97
N GLU A 468 40.23 -51.24 -13.11
CA GLU A 468 41.33 -50.26 -13.07
C GLU A 468 41.35 -49.16 -14.15
N ALA A 469 41.73 -47.90 -13.91
CA ALA A 469 41.94 -47.08 -12.72
C ALA A 469 42.17 -45.61 -13.16
N ALA A 470 42.09 -44.70 -12.20
CA ALA A 470 42.93 -43.51 -12.03
C ALA A 470 42.86 -42.34 -13.06
N THR A 471 42.21 -41.25 -12.63
CA THR A 471 42.49 -39.81 -12.88
C THR A 471 42.64 -39.28 -14.33
N GLY A 472 41.90 -38.23 -14.67
CA GLY A 472 42.17 -37.34 -15.81
C GLY A 472 41.02 -36.37 -16.08
N GLY A 473 41.30 -35.06 -16.11
CA GLY A 473 40.31 -33.97 -16.13
C GLY A 473 39.59 -33.71 -17.46
N LEU A 474 38.72 -32.70 -17.47
CA LEU A 474 37.99 -32.15 -18.63
C LEU A 474 38.01 -30.62 -18.47
N VAL A 475 38.65 -29.78 -19.29
CA VAL A 475 38.55 -29.48 -20.74
C VAL A 475 37.18 -28.91 -21.15
N PHE A 476 37.21 -27.69 -21.69
CA PHE A 476 36.15 -26.84 -22.26
C PHE A 476 35.69 -27.26 -23.67
N GLU A 477 34.41 -27.02 -24.01
CA GLU A 477 33.78 -26.52 -25.28
C GLU A 477 32.24 -26.64 -25.15
N THR A 478 31.39 -25.58 -25.13
CA THR A 478 30.87 -24.60 -26.12
C THR A 478 29.76 -25.07 -27.09
N ASN A 479 28.67 -24.27 -27.09
CA ASN A 479 27.61 -24.05 -28.11
C ASN A 479 26.34 -24.93 -28.09
N ALA A 480 25.19 -24.32 -27.74
CA ALA A 480 24.04 -24.12 -28.63
C ALA A 480 22.99 -23.21 -27.97
N GLU A 481 22.43 -22.31 -28.77
CA GLU A 481 21.38 -21.34 -28.44
C GLU A 481 20.11 -22.03 -27.90
N VAL A 482 19.52 -21.47 -26.84
CA VAL A 482 18.17 -21.82 -26.36
C VAL A 482 17.27 -20.65 -26.70
N SER A 483 16.19 -20.90 -27.44
CA SER A 483 15.22 -19.85 -27.80
C SER A 483 14.37 -19.46 -26.57
N HIS A 484 14.04 -18.18 -26.46
CA HIS A 484 13.27 -17.59 -25.34
C HIS A 484 11.93 -18.30 -25.06
N PHE A 485 11.40 -19.04 -26.04
CA PHE A 485 10.18 -19.85 -25.93
C PHE A 485 10.30 -21.03 -24.94
N GLU A 486 11.46 -21.71 -24.86
CA GLU A 486 11.66 -22.82 -23.92
C GLU A 486 11.76 -22.36 -22.46
N THR A 487 12.12 -21.09 -22.22
CA THR A 487 12.18 -20.52 -20.87
C THR A 487 10.77 -20.21 -20.34
N MET A 488 9.88 -19.73 -21.20
CA MET A 488 8.48 -19.43 -20.87
C MET A 488 7.66 -20.69 -20.56
N VAL A 489 7.81 -21.76 -21.36
CA VAL A 489 7.13 -23.05 -21.13
C VAL A 489 7.58 -23.70 -19.82
N ASN A 490 8.86 -23.54 -19.45
CA ASN A 490 9.38 -24.09 -18.20
C ASN A 490 8.98 -23.28 -16.96
N TYR A 491 8.76 -21.97 -17.08
CA TYR A 491 8.32 -21.14 -15.95
C TYR A 491 6.82 -21.32 -15.65
N ILE A 492 5.97 -21.40 -16.69
CA ILE A 492 4.53 -21.67 -16.57
C ILE A 492 4.27 -23.09 -16.02
N ALA A 493 5.12 -24.06 -16.38
CA ALA A 493 5.06 -25.43 -15.87
C ALA A 493 5.36 -25.57 -14.36
N ILE A 494 5.84 -24.51 -13.69
CA ILE A 494 6.14 -24.53 -12.26
C ILE A 494 5.00 -23.91 -11.44
N THR A 495 4.13 -23.11 -12.05
CA THR A 495 3.13 -22.29 -11.34
C THR A 495 1.67 -22.65 -11.59
N ASP A 496 1.29 -23.28 -12.72
CA ASP A 496 -0.09 -23.76 -12.93
C ASP A 496 -0.19 -24.84 -14.04
N ASP A 497 -0.47 -26.09 -13.66
CA ASP A 497 -0.56 -27.24 -14.57
C ASP A 497 -1.73 -27.13 -15.59
N GLY A 498 -2.81 -26.41 -15.25
CA GLY A 498 -3.97 -26.21 -16.13
C GLY A 498 -3.64 -25.29 -17.32
N MET A 499 -2.81 -24.28 -17.07
CA MET A 499 -2.37 -23.28 -18.03
C MET A 499 -1.41 -23.88 -19.07
N LEU A 500 -0.55 -24.81 -18.65
CA LEU A 500 0.38 -25.55 -19.50
C LEU A 500 -0.34 -26.49 -20.49
N ALA A 501 -1.50 -27.04 -20.10
CA ALA A 501 -2.30 -27.92 -20.96
C ALA A 501 -2.96 -27.14 -22.12
N SER A 502 -3.54 -25.97 -21.84
CA SER A 502 -4.12 -25.09 -22.89
C SER A 502 -3.09 -24.52 -23.85
N LEU A 503 -1.87 -24.24 -23.36
CA LEU A 503 -0.71 -23.84 -24.18
C LEU A 503 -0.30 -24.93 -25.17
N LYS A 504 -0.27 -26.19 -24.72
CA LYS A 504 0.14 -27.33 -25.58
C LYS A 504 -0.88 -27.67 -26.67
N ASP A 505 -2.18 -27.47 -26.41
CA ASP A 505 -3.25 -27.77 -27.37
C ASP A 505 -3.42 -26.71 -28.48
N SER A 506 -2.95 -25.48 -28.26
CA SER A 506 -3.11 -24.36 -29.20
C SER A 506 -1.93 -24.18 -30.18
N ILE A 507 -0.83 -24.91 -29.98
CA ILE A 507 0.38 -24.85 -30.82
C ILE A 507 0.42 -26.05 -31.77
N HIS A 508 -0.34 -25.98 -32.86
CA HIS A 508 -0.27 -27.01 -33.92
C HIS A 508 0.06 -26.48 -35.32
N ASP A 509 0.41 -25.21 -35.48
CA ASP A 509 0.81 -24.68 -36.79
C ASP A 509 2.13 -23.90 -36.73
N GLU A 510 3.10 -24.33 -37.55
CA GLU A 510 4.49 -23.85 -37.64
C GLU A 510 4.63 -22.39 -38.13
N GLN A 511 3.55 -21.61 -38.21
CA GLN A 511 3.58 -20.22 -38.67
C GLN A 511 3.69 -19.15 -37.56
N VAL A 512 3.63 -19.52 -36.29
CA VAL A 512 3.70 -18.57 -35.15
C VAL A 512 5.14 -18.12 -34.82
N LEU A 513 6.17 -18.68 -35.47
CA LEU A 513 7.58 -18.43 -35.19
C LEU A 513 8.15 -17.10 -35.74
N SER A 514 7.37 -16.01 -35.79
CA SER A 514 7.87 -14.74 -36.35
C SER A 514 7.56 -13.44 -35.59
N SER A 515 6.85 -13.45 -34.46
CA SER A 515 6.74 -12.26 -33.60
C SER A 515 7.81 -12.27 -32.51
N ASN A 516 8.77 -11.33 -32.60
CA ASN A 516 9.94 -11.22 -31.72
C ASN A 516 9.83 -10.11 -30.65
N ASN A 517 8.63 -9.75 -30.19
CA ASN A 517 8.50 -8.63 -29.24
C ASN A 517 8.80 -9.04 -27.80
N TYR A 518 10.01 -8.68 -27.37
CA TYR A 518 10.55 -8.84 -26.02
C TYR A 518 9.77 -8.05 -24.95
N ASP A 519 9.13 -6.95 -25.33
CA ASP A 519 8.42 -6.05 -24.39
C ASP A 519 7.08 -6.63 -23.89
N ASP A 520 6.40 -7.45 -24.69
CA ASP A 520 5.20 -8.20 -24.28
C ASP A 520 5.48 -9.20 -23.14
N LEU A 521 6.68 -9.80 -23.18
CA LEU A 521 7.13 -10.76 -22.17
C LEU A 521 7.50 -10.04 -20.86
N VAL A 522 8.12 -8.86 -20.95
CA VAL A 522 8.47 -8.04 -19.77
C VAL A 522 7.22 -7.45 -19.12
N GLY A 523 6.23 -7.01 -19.90
CA GLY A 523 4.94 -6.55 -19.39
C GLY A 523 4.19 -7.63 -18.61
N PHE A 524 4.22 -8.89 -19.08
CA PHE A 524 3.61 -10.02 -18.38
C PHE A 524 4.30 -10.42 -17.10
N LEU A 525 5.63 -10.40 -17.09
CA LEU A 525 6.40 -10.74 -15.92
C LEU A 525 6.24 -9.66 -14.85
N ARG A 526 6.21 -8.37 -15.20
CA ARG A 526 5.95 -7.27 -14.24
C ARG A 526 4.56 -7.31 -13.62
N LEU A 527 3.52 -7.65 -14.39
CA LEU A 527 2.15 -7.81 -13.86
C LEU A 527 1.98 -9.05 -12.97
N LEU A 528 2.93 -9.99 -13.00
CA LEU A 528 3.05 -11.09 -12.04
C LEU A 528 4.04 -10.79 -10.90
N ASN A 529 4.50 -9.55 -10.77
CA ASN A 529 5.54 -9.12 -9.81
C ASN A 529 6.91 -9.81 -10.00
N VAL A 530 7.27 -10.12 -11.25
CA VAL A 530 8.55 -10.70 -11.66
C VAL A 530 9.39 -9.64 -12.37
N ASP A 531 10.61 -9.38 -11.87
CA ASP A 531 11.49 -8.35 -12.40
C ASP A 531 12.22 -8.79 -13.68
N VAL A 532 12.30 -7.90 -14.68
CA VAL A 532 12.94 -8.17 -15.98
C VAL A 532 13.63 -6.91 -16.51
N SER A 533 14.95 -6.98 -16.70
CA SER A 533 15.77 -5.92 -17.27
C SER A 533 16.34 -6.31 -18.66
N PRO A 534 16.43 -5.37 -19.63
CA PRO A 534 16.90 -5.63 -20.99
C PRO A 534 18.35 -5.17 -21.17
N ASP A 535 19.34 -6.05 -21.07
CA ASP A 535 20.55 -5.89 -21.89
C ASP A 535 21.37 -7.20 -21.98
N LEU A 536 21.11 -7.98 -23.02
CA LEU A 536 21.91 -9.14 -23.41
C LEU A 536 22.18 -9.07 -24.93
N SER A 537 22.92 -8.07 -25.43
CA SER A 537 23.78 -8.31 -26.60
C SER A 537 24.86 -7.24 -26.86
N SER A 538 26.11 -7.62 -26.61
CA SER A 538 27.34 -7.17 -27.31
C SER A 538 27.87 -5.73 -27.14
N GLY A 539 28.86 -5.59 -26.24
CA GLY A 539 30.21 -5.11 -26.59
C GLY A 539 30.47 -3.62 -26.87
N LEU A 540 31.00 -2.93 -25.85
CA LEU A 540 31.98 -1.81 -25.88
C LEU A 540 31.66 -0.51 -26.64
N ILE A 541 31.19 0.55 -25.94
CA ILE A 541 31.70 1.95 -25.98
C ILE A 541 31.38 2.65 -24.62
N PRO A 542 32.30 3.45 -24.02
CA PRO A 542 32.11 4.08 -22.71
C PRO A 542 31.21 5.34 -22.74
N ALA A 543 30.29 5.46 -21.79
CA ALA A 543 29.48 6.67 -21.57
C ALA A 543 30.29 7.75 -20.82
N SER A 544 31.23 8.37 -21.54
CA SER A 544 31.46 9.81 -21.40
C SER A 544 31.18 10.43 -22.76
N VAL A 545 30.16 11.29 -22.81
CA VAL A 545 29.64 12.04 -23.98
C VAL A 545 28.51 11.32 -24.76
N VAL A 546 27.31 11.32 -24.16
CA VAL A 546 26.06 11.75 -24.84
C VAL A 546 25.36 12.73 -23.88
N PRO A 547 25.23 14.02 -24.26
CA PRO A 547 24.51 15.03 -23.48
C PRO A 547 23.01 15.01 -23.80
N GLY A 548 22.16 15.00 -22.76
CA GLY A 548 20.72 14.74 -22.85
C GLY A 548 20.53 13.23 -23.01
N ILE A 549 20.15 12.48 -21.98
CA ILE A 549 18.88 12.60 -21.26
C ILE A 549 19.11 12.39 -19.77
N GLY A 550 18.65 13.34 -18.96
CA GLY A 550 18.55 13.17 -17.52
C GLY A 550 17.28 12.39 -17.22
N GLY A 551 17.40 11.08 -17.01
CA GLY A 551 16.42 10.38 -16.19
C GLY A 551 16.53 10.95 -14.79
N ALA A 552 15.59 11.82 -14.43
CA ALA A 552 15.46 12.32 -13.07
C ALA A 552 15.40 11.12 -12.12
N THR A 553 16.40 10.99 -11.25
CA THR A 553 16.23 10.26 -10.00
C THR A 553 15.05 10.89 -9.28
N ILE A 554 13.89 10.24 -9.32
CA ILE A 554 12.78 10.59 -8.43
C ILE A 554 13.30 10.23 -7.04
N GLY A 555 13.67 11.26 -6.27
CA GLY A 555 13.91 11.12 -4.85
C GLY A 555 12.66 10.56 -4.17
N ASN A 556 12.87 9.80 -3.11
CA ASN A 556 11.88 9.30 -2.16
C ASN A 556 10.57 10.12 -2.19
N THR A 557 9.58 9.72 -3.00
CA THR A 557 8.26 10.33 -2.91
C THR A 557 7.70 9.85 -1.60
N GLY A 558 7.50 10.79 -0.65
CA GLY A 558 6.71 10.54 0.54
C GLY A 558 5.31 9.99 0.20
N HIS A 559 4.49 9.74 1.21
CA HIS A 559 3.14 9.17 1.12
C HIS A 559 2.45 9.45 -0.24
N PRO A 560 2.21 8.42 -1.06
CA PRO A 560 1.69 8.60 -2.42
C PRO A 560 0.29 9.21 -2.37
N SER A 561 0.03 10.18 -3.26
CA SER A 561 -1.29 10.81 -3.36
C SER A 561 -2.16 10.03 -4.35
N PHE A 562 -3.14 9.26 -3.85
CA PHE A 562 -4.11 8.53 -4.68
C PHE A 562 -5.23 9.42 -5.26
N LEU A 563 -5.25 10.70 -4.88
CA LEU A 563 -6.32 11.65 -5.24
C LEU A 563 -7.70 11.15 -4.83
N SER A 564 -7.82 10.57 -3.64
CA SER A 564 -9.10 10.09 -3.10
C SER A 564 -10.15 11.23 -3.00
N PRO A 565 -11.41 10.98 -3.39
CA PRO A 565 -12.47 11.98 -3.44
C PRO A 565 -12.98 12.33 -2.04
N HIS A 566 -13.35 13.58 -1.79
CA HIS A 566 -13.85 14.02 -0.47
C HIS A 566 -15.37 14.10 -0.43
N VAL A 567 -15.98 13.65 0.68
CA VAL A 567 -17.42 13.82 0.93
C VAL A 567 -17.61 14.19 2.40
N ASN A 568 -18.06 15.41 2.69
CA ASN A 568 -18.18 15.94 4.06
C ASN A 568 -16.92 15.69 4.93
N PRO A 569 -15.73 16.16 4.49
CA PRO A 569 -14.45 15.84 5.14
C PRO A 569 -14.21 16.64 6.43
N ILE A 570 -15.15 17.51 6.83
CA ILE A 570 -15.03 18.37 8.01
C ILE A 570 -16.41 18.51 8.68
N VAL A 571 -16.47 18.34 10.00
CA VAL A 571 -17.72 18.42 10.77
C VAL A 571 -17.52 19.11 12.11
N SER A 572 -18.56 19.78 12.60
CA SER A 572 -18.61 20.36 13.95
C SER A 572 -19.35 19.40 14.89
N ALA A 573 -18.69 18.96 15.97
CA ALA A 573 -19.30 18.05 16.94
C ALA A 573 -18.68 18.22 18.34
N GLY A 574 -19.46 18.04 19.41
CA GLY A 574 -18.93 18.05 20.78
C GLY A 574 -18.17 19.32 21.20
N GLY A 575 -18.34 20.45 20.49
CA GLY A 575 -17.60 21.69 20.72
C GLY A 575 -16.25 21.79 19.99
N PHE A 576 -15.92 20.83 19.14
CA PHE A 576 -14.72 20.79 18.31
C PHE A 576 -15.07 20.73 16.82
N ILE A 577 -14.08 21.05 15.99
CA ILE A 577 -14.12 20.80 14.55
C ILE A 577 -13.23 19.60 14.27
N TYR A 578 -13.78 18.56 13.66
CA TYR A 578 -13.04 17.38 13.21
C TYR A 578 -12.84 17.49 11.71
N VAL A 579 -11.62 17.24 11.25
CA VAL A 579 -11.27 17.33 9.84
C VAL A 579 -10.45 16.12 9.41
N THR A 580 -10.80 15.50 8.29
CA THR A 580 -9.94 14.48 7.70
C THR A 580 -8.67 15.12 7.17
N ASN A 581 -7.53 14.51 7.49
CA ASN A 581 -6.25 14.87 6.93
C ASN A 581 -5.76 13.70 6.06
N THR A 582 -6.31 13.62 4.86
CA THR A 582 -6.14 12.49 3.94
C THR A 582 -4.68 12.09 3.74
N PRO A 583 -3.73 13.00 3.43
CA PRO A 583 -2.34 12.59 3.20
C PRO A 583 -1.58 12.13 4.45
N ALA A 584 -2.15 12.33 5.64
CA ALA A 584 -1.53 11.97 6.92
C ALA A 584 -2.25 10.81 7.64
N ASP A 585 -3.31 10.25 7.06
CA ASP A 585 -4.09 9.15 7.63
C ASP A 585 -4.65 9.46 9.04
N THR A 586 -5.00 10.73 9.28
CA THR A 586 -5.54 11.20 10.56
C THR A 586 -6.87 11.93 10.45
N VAL A 587 -7.60 11.98 11.56
CA VAL A 587 -8.57 13.04 11.86
C VAL A 587 -7.91 14.05 12.80
N ASP A 588 -7.79 15.30 12.35
CA ASP A 588 -7.29 16.40 13.17
C ASP A 588 -8.46 17.05 13.91
N VAL A 589 -8.31 17.23 15.23
CA VAL A 589 -9.30 17.85 16.11
C VAL A 589 -8.88 19.29 16.38
N ILE A 590 -9.72 20.25 15.99
CA ILE A 590 -9.49 21.68 16.12
C ILE A 590 -10.40 22.25 17.21
N ASP A 591 -9.81 22.98 18.15
CA ASP A 591 -10.57 23.82 19.07
C ASP A 591 -10.93 25.15 18.37
N PRO A 592 -12.22 25.46 18.16
CA PRO A 592 -12.65 26.67 17.47
C PRO A 592 -12.26 27.96 18.20
N TRP A 593 -12.04 27.91 19.52
CA TRP A 593 -11.68 29.09 20.32
C TRP A 593 -10.19 29.44 20.19
N SER A 594 -9.31 28.47 20.42
CA SER A 594 -7.86 28.68 20.25
C SER A 594 -7.42 28.69 18.79
N ARG A 595 -8.27 28.17 17.88
CA ARG A 595 -8.01 28.04 16.43
C ARG A 595 -6.73 27.26 16.17
N SER A 596 -6.61 26.14 16.86
CA SER A 596 -5.44 25.27 16.80
C SER A 596 -5.86 23.80 16.86
N VAL A 597 -5.04 22.94 16.23
CA VAL A 597 -5.19 21.49 16.35
C VAL A 597 -4.79 21.08 17.77
N VAL A 598 -5.72 20.51 18.52
CA VAL A 598 -5.54 20.07 19.90
C VAL A 598 -5.24 18.59 20.01
N GLN A 599 -5.63 17.80 19.00
CA GLN A 599 -5.39 16.36 18.94
C GLN A 599 -5.34 15.88 17.49
N ARG A 600 -4.63 14.78 17.24
CA ARG A 600 -4.71 14.01 15.99
C ARG A 600 -5.01 12.58 16.34
N ILE A 601 -5.93 11.98 15.60
CA ILE A 601 -6.42 10.63 15.82
C ILE A 601 -6.05 9.83 14.58
N ASN A 602 -5.22 8.80 14.74
CA ASN A 602 -4.88 7.90 13.65
C ASN A 602 -6.12 7.08 13.27
N VAL A 603 -6.38 6.97 11.97
CA VAL A 603 -7.50 6.20 11.40
C VAL A 603 -6.97 5.31 10.27
N GLY A 604 -7.83 4.84 9.37
CA GLY A 604 -7.40 4.10 8.19
C GLY A 604 -6.78 5.01 7.13
N ILE A 605 -6.40 4.42 6.00
CA ILE A 605 -5.65 5.09 4.92
C ILE A 605 -6.59 5.96 4.08
N ASP A 606 -6.14 7.18 3.76
CA ASP A 606 -6.85 8.20 2.99
C ASP A 606 -8.27 8.43 3.56
N PRO A 607 -8.40 8.98 4.78
CA PRO A 607 -9.70 9.37 5.32
C PRO A 607 -10.31 10.48 4.47
N VAL A 608 -11.57 10.31 4.03
CA VAL A 608 -12.22 11.20 3.06
C VAL A 608 -13.56 11.79 3.48
N GLY A 609 -14.24 11.16 4.43
CA GLY A 609 -15.57 11.59 4.86
C GLY A 609 -15.85 11.33 6.33
N LEU A 610 -16.66 12.21 6.93
CA LEU A 610 -17.02 12.18 8.33
C LEU A 610 -18.53 12.20 8.51
N ALA A 611 -19.04 11.43 9.46
CA ALA A 611 -20.41 11.53 9.92
C ALA A 611 -20.52 11.34 11.43
N VAL A 612 -21.29 12.21 12.07
CA VAL A 612 -21.55 12.14 13.51
C VAL A 612 -22.77 11.25 13.73
N HIS A 613 -22.63 10.23 14.58
CA HIS A 613 -23.76 9.40 14.97
C HIS A 613 -24.86 10.25 15.63
N PRO A 614 -26.17 9.99 15.43
CA PRO A 614 -27.24 10.86 15.91
C PRO A 614 -27.28 11.07 17.43
N GLN A 615 -26.70 10.17 18.22
CA GLN A 615 -26.57 10.31 19.67
C GLN A 615 -25.43 11.27 20.08
N GLY A 616 -24.57 11.69 19.14
CA GLY A 616 -23.48 12.63 19.34
C GLY A 616 -22.27 12.05 20.07
N ASN A 617 -22.26 10.75 20.33
CA ASN A 617 -21.23 10.03 21.08
C ASN A 617 -20.17 9.37 20.17
N GLU A 618 -20.36 9.37 18.86
CA GLU A 618 -19.47 8.70 17.92
C GLU A 618 -19.27 9.54 16.65
N LEU A 619 -18.06 9.50 16.12
CA LEU A 619 -17.68 10.04 14.81
C LEU A 619 -17.20 8.90 13.93
N TRP A 620 -17.85 8.71 12.79
CA TRP A 620 -17.48 7.69 11.81
C TRP A 620 -16.67 8.33 10.69
N VAL A 621 -15.62 7.64 10.26
CA VAL A 621 -14.61 8.13 9.33
C VAL A 621 -14.46 7.13 8.18
N ALA A 622 -14.82 7.52 6.96
CA ALA A 622 -14.61 6.69 5.78
C ALA A 622 -13.14 6.76 5.36
N ASN A 623 -12.46 5.61 5.36
CA ASN A 623 -11.06 5.46 4.99
C ASN A 623 -10.98 4.81 3.61
N HIS A 624 -10.87 5.65 2.58
CA HIS A 624 -11.06 5.28 1.18
C HIS A 624 -10.13 4.14 0.76
N ILE A 625 -8.82 4.31 0.93
CA ILE A 625 -7.84 3.36 0.40
C ILE A 625 -7.71 2.12 1.26
N SER A 626 -8.09 2.16 2.54
CA SER A 626 -8.04 0.98 3.41
C SER A 626 -9.33 0.17 3.47
N ASP A 627 -10.34 0.51 2.66
CA ASP A 627 -11.64 -0.18 2.57
C ASP A 627 -12.32 -0.40 3.94
N SER A 628 -12.30 0.65 4.77
CA SER A 628 -12.82 0.57 6.13
C SER A 628 -13.46 1.87 6.60
N VAL A 629 -14.25 1.79 7.67
CA VAL A 629 -14.73 2.95 8.42
C VAL A 629 -14.21 2.87 9.85
N SER A 630 -13.49 3.90 10.32
CA SER A 630 -13.10 4.01 11.73
C SER A 630 -14.21 4.69 12.54
N VAL A 631 -14.48 4.20 13.75
CA VAL A 631 -15.45 4.78 14.69
C VAL A 631 -14.69 5.36 15.88
N ILE A 632 -14.80 6.66 16.08
CA ILE A 632 -14.13 7.43 17.14
C ILE A 632 -15.14 7.78 18.22
N ASP A 633 -14.77 7.57 19.48
CA ASP A 633 -15.59 7.93 20.64
C ASP A 633 -15.56 9.45 20.90
N LEU A 634 -16.75 10.06 20.97
CA LEU A 634 -16.97 11.47 21.27
C LEU A 634 -17.61 11.72 22.65
N ASP A 635 -17.81 10.69 23.48
CA ASP A 635 -18.32 10.89 24.84
C ASP A 635 -17.21 11.43 25.76
N PRO A 636 -17.28 12.70 26.23
CA PRO A 636 -16.24 13.29 27.08
C PRO A 636 -16.16 12.64 28.47
N THR A 637 -17.12 11.79 28.85
CA THR A 637 -17.10 11.03 30.09
C THR A 637 -16.46 9.65 29.94
N SER A 638 -16.23 9.20 28.71
CA SER A 638 -15.63 7.91 28.39
C SER A 638 -14.10 7.94 28.54
N SER A 639 -13.53 6.81 28.97
CA SER A 639 -12.07 6.64 29.02
C SER A 639 -11.42 6.51 27.64
N THR A 640 -12.21 6.27 26.60
CA THR A 640 -11.77 6.17 25.20
C THR A 640 -12.08 7.42 24.39
N TYR A 641 -12.47 8.54 25.03
CA TYR A 641 -12.72 9.81 24.35
C TYR A 641 -11.60 10.18 23.37
N HIS A 642 -11.95 10.45 22.11
CA HIS A 642 -11.04 10.69 20.99
C HIS A 642 -10.11 9.52 20.64
N HIS A 643 -10.55 8.28 20.86
CA HIS A 643 -9.89 7.08 20.36
C HIS A 643 -10.81 6.32 19.41
N VAL A 644 -10.21 5.61 18.46
CA VAL A 644 -10.92 4.63 17.63
C VAL A 644 -11.36 3.46 18.52
N ILE A 645 -12.67 3.20 18.56
CA ILE A 645 -13.29 2.15 19.36
C ILE A 645 -13.81 0.97 18.52
N ALA A 646 -13.96 1.17 17.21
CA ALA A 646 -14.32 0.13 16.26
C ALA A 646 -13.81 0.46 14.85
N THR A 647 -13.67 -0.58 14.03
CA THR A 647 -13.42 -0.47 12.59
C THR A 647 -14.45 -1.34 11.88
N VAL A 648 -15.25 -0.74 11.01
CA VAL A 648 -16.20 -1.44 10.15
C VAL A 648 -15.53 -1.75 8.82
N GLN A 649 -15.58 -3.02 8.42
CA GLN A 649 -15.11 -3.51 7.13
C GLN A 649 -15.88 -4.79 6.81
N SER A 650 -15.87 -5.22 5.56
CA SER A 650 -16.49 -6.47 5.14
C SER A 650 -15.58 -7.21 4.17
N LEU A 651 -15.48 -8.52 4.37
CA LEU A 651 -14.66 -9.43 3.56
C LEU A 651 -15.52 -10.59 3.10
N VAL A 652 -15.27 -11.08 1.89
CA VAL A 652 -15.85 -12.33 1.38
C VAL A 652 -15.11 -13.49 2.04
N ASP A 653 -15.75 -14.22 2.96
CA ASP A 653 -15.14 -15.27 3.78
C ASP A 653 -14.31 -16.30 2.99
N GLU A 654 -14.78 -16.66 1.79
CA GLU A 654 -14.18 -17.72 0.96
C GLU A 654 -12.87 -17.29 0.30
N THR A 655 -12.77 -16.00 -0.02
CA THR A 655 -11.66 -15.45 -0.80
C THR A 655 -10.85 -14.44 -0.03
N LEU A 656 -11.28 -13.98 1.15
CA LEU A 656 -10.68 -12.87 1.91
C LEU A 656 -10.50 -11.57 1.10
N VAL A 657 -11.34 -11.41 0.07
CA VAL A 657 -11.44 -10.20 -0.73
C VAL A 657 -12.32 -9.19 -0.01
N THR A 658 -11.92 -7.92 -0.02
CA THR A 658 -12.82 -6.84 0.41
C THR A 658 -14.02 -6.72 -0.53
N ASP A 659 -15.22 -6.71 0.02
CA ASP A 659 -16.44 -6.25 -0.66
C ASP A 659 -16.89 -4.88 -0.11
N PHE A 660 -16.04 -4.24 0.68
CA PHE A 660 -16.25 -2.92 1.29
C PHE A 660 -15.34 -1.85 0.65
N ASP A 661 -15.11 -2.00 -0.64
CA ASP A 661 -14.11 -1.28 -1.43
C ASP A 661 -14.40 0.22 -1.53
N GLU A 662 -13.39 1.03 -1.23
CA GLU A 662 -13.39 2.50 -1.37
C GLU A 662 -14.62 3.22 -0.77
N PRO A 663 -14.82 3.16 0.57
CA PRO A 663 -15.92 3.87 1.22
C PRO A 663 -15.73 5.39 1.15
N THR A 664 -16.81 6.12 0.90
CA THR A 664 -16.81 7.60 0.79
C THR A 664 -17.82 8.27 1.73
N GLY A 665 -19.05 8.49 1.28
CA GLY A 665 -20.09 9.17 2.06
C GLY A 665 -20.67 8.29 3.15
N ILE A 666 -20.96 8.87 4.31
CA ILE A 666 -21.63 8.22 5.45
C ILE A 666 -22.84 9.05 5.86
N ALA A 667 -23.99 8.40 6.09
CA ALA A 667 -25.18 9.05 6.65
C ALA A 667 -25.92 8.13 7.63
N PHE A 668 -26.57 8.72 8.62
CA PHE A 668 -27.29 7.98 9.66
C PHE A 668 -28.80 8.22 9.60
N ALA A 669 -29.56 7.13 9.70
CA ALA A 669 -30.99 7.19 10.02
C ALA A 669 -31.22 7.50 11.51
N ALA A 670 -32.42 8.01 11.81
CA ALA A 670 -32.85 8.25 13.19
C ALA A 670 -32.89 6.96 14.04
N SER A 671 -32.98 5.79 13.40
CA SER A 671 -32.92 4.48 14.04
C SER A 671 -31.52 4.13 14.56
N GLY A 672 -30.46 4.82 14.11
CA GLY A 672 -29.06 4.50 14.38
C GLY A 672 -28.40 3.65 13.28
N LYS A 673 -29.17 3.19 12.28
CA LYS A 673 -28.64 2.52 11.09
C LYS A 673 -27.76 3.49 10.29
N ALA A 674 -26.57 3.04 9.92
CA ALA A 674 -25.65 3.80 9.07
C ALA A 674 -25.72 3.31 7.62
N PHE A 675 -25.56 4.24 6.70
CA PHE A 675 -25.43 4.00 5.26
C PHE A 675 -24.05 4.49 4.85
N VAL A 676 -23.31 3.67 4.10
CA VAL A 676 -21.96 3.99 3.62
C VAL A 676 -21.89 3.75 2.12
N ALA A 677 -21.49 4.76 1.36
CA ALA A 677 -21.35 4.66 -0.09
C ALA A 677 -20.05 3.95 -0.48
N LEU A 678 -20.15 2.98 -1.38
CA LEU A 678 -19.04 2.19 -1.92
C LEU A 678 -18.96 2.46 -3.43
N GLY A 679 -18.00 3.30 -3.84
CA GLY A 679 -17.91 3.88 -5.18
C GLY A 679 -17.77 2.82 -6.28
N PRO A 680 -16.68 2.03 -6.30
CA PRO A 680 -16.41 1.03 -7.34
C PRO A 680 -17.46 -0.07 -7.46
N ALA A 681 -18.11 -0.41 -6.34
CA ALA A 681 -19.16 -1.43 -6.29
C ALA A 681 -20.52 -0.91 -6.79
N ASN A 682 -20.70 0.42 -6.86
CA ASN A 682 -21.98 1.06 -7.11
C ASN A 682 -23.07 0.62 -6.11
N GLU A 683 -22.73 0.60 -4.82
CA GLU A 683 -23.61 0.14 -3.75
C GLU A 683 -23.57 1.06 -2.53
N ILE A 684 -24.62 1.00 -1.72
CA ILE A 684 -24.63 1.55 -0.36
C ILE A 684 -24.64 0.38 0.62
N ALA A 685 -23.61 0.26 1.45
CA ALA A 685 -23.62 -0.66 2.58
C ALA A 685 -24.52 -0.13 3.69
N VAL A 686 -25.34 -1.02 4.26
CA VAL A 686 -26.19 -0.77 5.42
C VAL A 686 -25.51 -1.41 6.63
N ILE A 687 -25.30 -0.62 7.69
CA ILE A 687 -24.54 -1.04 8.87
C ILE A 687 -25.36 -0.85 10.14
N GLU A 688 -25.39 -1.88 10.98
CA GLU A 688 -25.94 -1.85 12.33
C GLU A 688 -24.97 -2.53 13.30
N ASN A 689 -24.77 -1.94 14.49
CA ASN A 689 -23.84 -2.46 15.50
C ASN A 689 -22.42 -2.74 14.95
N TYR A 690 -21.92 -1.87 14.06
CA TYR A 690 -20.61 -2.01 13.39
C TYR A 690 -20.48 -3.20 12.44
N GLU A 691 -21.57 -3.85 12.04
CA GLU A 691 -21.59 -4.94 11.07
C GLU A 691 -22.43 -4.57 9.84
N VAL A 692 -21.97 -4.98 8.65
CA VAL A 692 -22.73 -4.81 7.41
C VAL A 692 -23.92 -5.78 7.41
N THR A 693 -25.13 -5.25 7.42
CA THR A 693 -26.39 -6.03 7.47
C THR A 693 -27.11 -6.10 6.13
N GLY A 694 -26.81 -5.19 5.20
CA GLY A 694 -27.47 -5.10 3.91
C GLY A 694 -26.70 -4.26 2.90
N ARG A 695 -27.14 -4.29 1.64
CA ARG A 695 -26.56 -3.53 0.53
C ARG A 695 -27.67 -3.03 -0.40
N LEU A 696 -27.63 -1.74 -0.75
CA LEU A 696 -28.55 -1.11 -1.69
C LEU A 696 -27.85 -0.92 -3.03
N PRO A 697 -28.37 -1.48 -4.14
CA PRO A 697 -27.75 -1.31 -5.44
C PRO A 697 -28.00 0.10 -5.99
N ILE A 698 -26.94 0.81 -6.37
CA ILE A 698 -27.02 2.09 -7.07
C ILE A 698 -26.78 1.83 -8.54
N ARG A 699 -27.80 2.12 -9.35
CA ARG A 699 -27.71 1.93 -10.80
C ARG A 699 -27.17 3.21 -11.44
N ALA A 700 -26.01 3.64 -11.02
CA ALA A 700 -25.22 4.75 -11.55
C ALA A 700 -23.81 4.65 -10.95
N GLN A 701 -22.85 5.43 -11.45
CA GLN A 701 -21.46 5.24 -11.08
C GLN A 701 -21.00 6.05 -9.90
N ASP A 702 -20.19 5.39 -9.09
CA ASP A 702 -19.42 6.00 -8.03
C ASP A 702 -20.34 6.78 -7.08
N PRO A 703 -21.28 6.10 -6.37
CA PRO A 703 -22.05 6.73 -5.31
C PRO A 703 -21.10 7.38 -4.31
N ARG A 704 -21.24 8.70 -4.12
CA ARG A 704 -20.36 9.48 -3.24
C ARG A 704 -21.13 10.21 -2.16
N ALA A 705 -21.85 11.26 -2.53
CA ALA A 705 -22.54 12.10 -1.57
C ALA A 705 -23.89 11.49 -1.17
N ILE A 706 -24.05 11.24 0.13
CA ILE A 706 -25.29 10.72 0.69
C ILE A 706 -25.73 11.57 1.87
N ALA A 707 -27.05 11.69 2.04
CA ALA A 707 -27.64 12.41 3.15
C ALA A 707 -28.93 11.72 3.59
N VAL A 708 -29.18 11.70 4.90
CA VAL A 708 -30.46 11.25 5.43
C VAL A 708 -31.21 12.46 5.97
N GLN A 709 -32.49 12.57 5.60
CA GLN A 709 -33.39 13.58 6.14
C GLN A 709 -34.77 12.96 6.38
N GLY A 710 -35.16 12.89 7.65
CA GLY A 710 -36.40 12.20 8.05
C GLY A 710 -36.29 10.69 7.85
N ASP A 711 -37.23 10.13 7.08
CA ASP A 711 -37.34 8.72 6.71
C ASP A 711 -36.69 8.41 5.34
N ARG A 712 -35.94 9.35 4.77
CA ARG A 712 -35.39 9.25 3.41
C ARG A 712 -33.88 9.33 3.40
N LEU A 713 -33.26 8.39 2.69
CA LEU A 713 -31.87 8.43 2.26
C LEU A 713 -31.81 8.97 0.82
N TYR A 714 -30.94 9.95 0.60
CA TYR A 714 -30.64 10.55 -0.69
C TYR A 714 -29.23 10.16 -1.08
N VAL A 715 -29.06 9.68 -2.32
CA VAL A 715 -27.77 9.19 -2.83
C VAL A 715 -27.47 9.83 -4.18
N LEU A 716 -26.34 10.52 -4.25
CA LEU A 716 -25.77 11.04 -5.50
C LEU A 716 -24.64 10.13 -5.99
N PRO A 717 -24.79 9.51 -7.17
CA PRO A 717 -23.63 9.08 -7.97
C PRO A 717 -22.84 10.30 -8.44
N PHE A 718 -21.51 10.19 -8.41
CA PHE A 718 -20.63 11.23 -8.91
C PHE A 718 -20.76 11.41 -10.42
N GLU A 719 -20.77 10.30 -11.17
CA GLU A 719 -20.79 10.29 -12.63
C GLU A 719 -22.20 9.94 -13.11
N SER A 720 -23.04 10.97 -13.26
CA SER A 720 -24.48 10.80 -13.49
C SER A 720 -24.88 10.70 -14.98
N ASN A 721 -23.89 10.76 -15.89
CA ASN A 721 -24.05 10.90 -17.34
C ASN A 721 -24.62 12.29 -17.73
N ASN A 722 -24.64 12.60 -19.02
CA ASN A 722 -25.29 13.81 -19.56
C ASN A 722 -26.02 13.56 -20.89
N GLN A 723 -26.30 12.28 -21.17
CA GLN A 723 -26.99 11.80 -22.36
C GLN A 723 -26.30 12.10 -23.69
N THR A 724 -25.03 12.51 -23.68
CA THR A 724 -24.29 12.68 -24.94
C THR A 724 -23.86 11.33 -25.49
N GLN A 725 -23.76 11.18 -26.81
CA GLN A 725 -23.18 10.03 -27.52
C GLN A 725 -22.69 10.40 -28.91
N LEU A 726 -21.95 9.50 -29.57
CA LEU A 726 -21.68 9.62 -31.01
C LEU A 726 -22.95 9.28 -31.82
N SER A 727 -23.21 10.03 -32.89
CA SER A 727 -24.38 9.94 -33.78
C SER A 727 -24.38 8.75 -34.77
N GLY A 728 -23.86 7.59 -34.37
CA GLY A 728 -23.75 6.40 -35.22
C GLY A 728 -24.95 5.46 -35.09
N CYS A 729 -25.46 4.93 -36.21
CA CYS A 729 -26.64 4.06 -36.19
C CYS A 729 -26.46 2.70 -36.87
N ALA A 730 -27.18 1.69 -36.38
CA ALA A 730 -27.34 0.39 -37.01
C ALA A 730 -28.20 0.45 -38.29
N PHE A 731 -28.16 -0.61 -39.12
CA PHE A 731 -28.87 -0.70 -40.40
C PHE A 731 -30.38 -0.38 -40.32
N ALA A 732 -31.01 -0.64 -39.16
CA ALA A 732 -32.43 -0.38 -38.92
C ALA A 732 -32.77 1.09 -38.60
N ARG A 733 -31.78 1.98 -38.44
CA ARG A 733 -31.95 3.38 -37.97
C ARG A 733 -32.77 3.46 -36.70
N ILE A 734 -32.32 2.75 -35.67
CA ILE A 734 -33.04 2.61 -34.40
C ILE A 734 -33.25 3.99 -33.73
N ASP A 735 -32.36 4.94 -33.98
CA ASP A 735 -32.45 6.34 -33.52
C ASP A 735 -33.11 7.32 -34.51
N GLY A 736 -33.65 6.86 -35.65
CA GLY A 736 -34.33 7.72 -36.63
C GLY A 736 -33.39 8.53 -37.54
N ASP A 737 -33.66 9.84 -37.69
CA ASP A 737 -32.94 10.77 -38.62
C ASP A 737 -31.80 11.57 -37.94
N THR A 738 -31.48 11.29 -36.67
CA THR A 738 -30.42 11.97 -35.88
C THR A 738 -29.01 11.43 -36.16
N CYS A 739 -28.89 10.39 -36.98
CA CYS A 739 -27.62 9.74 -37.30
C CYS A 739 -26.82 10.52 -38.35
N THR A 740 -25.52 10.71 -38.14
CA THR A 740 -24.63 11.32 -39.15
C THR A 740 -23.79 10.30 -39.91
N PHE A 741 -23.65 9.09 -39.37
CA PHE A 741 -23.02 7.98 -40.07
C PHE A 741 -23.70 6.63 -39.77
N ASN A 742 -23.58 5.70 -40.72
CA ASN A 742 -24.03 4.32 -40.56
C ASN A 742 -22.91 3.53 -39.89
N ALA A 743 -23.06 3.25 -38.60
CA ALA A 743 -22.04 2.56 -37.81
C ALA A 743 -21.73 1.18 -38.38
N VAL A 744 -22.75 0.41 -38.80
CA VAL A 744 -22.54 -0.94 -39.34
C VAL A 744 -21.80 -0.90 -40.68
N GLU A 745 -22.15 0.03 -41.56
CA GLU A 745 -21.44 0.20 -42.83
C GLU A 745 -20.00 0.66 -42.62
N HIS A 746 -19.80 1.64 -41.74
CA HIS A 746 -18.48 2.19 -41.47
C HIS A 746 -17.54 1.20 -40.78
N VAL A 747 -18.04 0.51 -39.76
CA VAL A 747 -17.31 -0.47 -38.95
C VAL A 747 -17.01 -1.75 -39.72
N PHE A 748 -18.02 -2.32 -40.38
CA PHE A 748 -17.92 -3.68 -40.94
C PHE A 748 -17.72 -3.71 -42.46
N ASN A 749 -18.12 -2.66 -43.20
CA ASN A 749 -18.11 -2.68 -44.67
C ASN A 749 -17.08 -1.72 -45.30
N ASN A 750 -16.60 -0.69 -44.59
CA ASN A 750 -15.61 0.29 -45.05
C ASN A 750 -14.33 0.25 -44.18
N ASN A 751 -13.33 1.07 -44.53
CA ASN A 751 -12.05 1.16 -43.81
C ASN A 751 -12.28 1.67 -42.37
N ASN A 752 -12.25 0.76 -41.41
CA ASN A 752 -12.38 1.01 -39.98
C ASN A 752 -11.17 1.72 -39.34
N VAL A 753 -10.08 1.92 -40.09
CA VAL A 753 -8.80 2.44 -39.60
C VAL A 753 -8.68 3.95 -39.77
N LEU A 754 -9.01 4.49 -40.96
CA LEU A 754 -8.60 5.86 -41.35
C LEU A 754 -9.68 6.91 -41.27
N SER A 755 -10.88 6.51 -40.85
CA SER A 755 -11.88 7.50 -40.49
C SER A 755 -12.30 8.45 -41.65
N THR A 756 -12.16 8.02 -42.91
CA THR A 756 -12.38 8.90 -44.08
C THR A 756 -13.84 8.93 -44.55
N HIS A 757 -14.28 10.10 -45.00
CA HIS A 757 -15.56 10.37 -45.67
C HIS A 757 -16.84 10.23 -44.83
N TYR A 758 -16.77 10.42 -43.51
CA TYR A 758 -17.96 10.58 -42.65
C TYR A 758 -17.72 11.66 -41.58
N ASP A 759 -18.81 12.13 -40.96
CA ASP A 759 -18.79 13.04 -39.82
C ASP A 759 -19.33 12.32 -38.57
N ALA A 760 -18.63 12.43 -37.43
CA ALA A 760 -18.93 11.78 -36.15
C ALA A 760 -19.30 12.84 -35.12
N ASP A 761 -20.58 13.13 -35.07
CA ASP A 761 -21.17 14.19 -34.26
C ASP A 761 -21.47 13.71 -32.84
N ILE A 762 -21.23 14.57 -31.84
CA ILE A 762 -21.68 14.33 -30.46
C ILE A 762 -23.11 14.85 -30.35
N ILE A 763 -24.07 13.95 -30.15
CA ILE A 763 -25.49 14.29 -30.05
C ILE A 763 -26.03 13.95 -28.66
N ILE A 764 -27.09 14.64 -28.25
CA ILE A 764 -27.90 14.25 -27.11
C ILE A 764 -28.85 13.13 -27.52
N ASN A 765 -28.78 11.98 -26.85
CA ASN A 765 -29.74 10.89 -26.94
C ASN A 765 -30.50 10.73 -25.62
N THR A 766 -31.73 11.24 -25.59
CA THR A 766 -32.60 11.17 -24.40
C THR A 766 -33.03 9.74 -24.02
N GLY A 767 -32.72 8.73 -24.85
CA GLY A 767 -32.91 7.33 -24.50
C GLY A 767 -31.84 6.79 -23.54
N LEU A 768 -30.75 7.53 -23.34
CA LEU A 768 -29.69 7.16 -22.40
C LEU A 768 -30.12 7.50 -20.95
N PRO A 769 -29.93 6.58 -20.00
CA PRO A 769 -30.27 6.85 -18.61
C PRO A 769 -29.36 7.93 -18.02
N ASP A 770 -30.02 8.93 -17.44
CA ASP A 770 -29.46 10.05 -16.68
C ASP A 770 -30.00 9.87 -15.26
N ARG A 771 -29.25 9.18 -14.40
CA ARG A 771 -29.75 8.77 -13.07
C ARG A 771 -28.90 9.44 -12.02
N ASP A 772 -29.41 10.53 -11.50
CA ASP A 772 -28.58 11.54 -10.84
C ASP A 772 -28.82 11.58 -9.33
N LEU A 773 -30.00 11.15 -8.89
CA LEU A 773 -30.33 11.07 -7.47
C LEU A 773 -31.23 9.89 -7.23
N PHE A 774 -30.85 9.05 -6.28
CA PHE A 774 -31.65 7.93 -5.79
C PHE A 774 -32.23 8.30 -4.42
N VAL A 775 -33.50 7.95 -4.20
CA VAL A 775 -34.20 8.18 -2.94
C VAL A 775 -34.68 6.84 -2.40
N PHE A 776 -34.29 6.50 -1.18
CA PHE A 776 -34.68 5.27 -0.48
C PHE A 776 -35.41 5.59 0.81
N ASP A 777 -36.30 4.69 1.24
CA ASP A 777 -36.84 4.67 2.59
C ASP A 777 -35.80 4.09 3.56
N THR A 778 -35.51 4.78 4.67
CA THR A 778 -34.46 4.35 5.60
C THR A 778 -34.84 3.13 6.45
N ASP A 779 -36.14 2.89 6.63
CA ASP A 779 -36.65 1.80 7.46
C ASP A 779 -36.85 0.53 6.63
N THR A 780 -37.49 0.64 5.47
CA THR A 780 -37.78 -0.51 4.58
C THR A 780 -36.69 -0.79 3.56
N GLU A 781 -35.77 0.16 3.34
CA GLU A 781 -34.70 0.10 2.34
C GLU A 781 -35.21 0.03 0.88
N GLU A 782 -36.51 0.31 0.67
CA GLU A 782 -37.10 0.33 -0.66
C GLU A 782 -36.71 1.61 -1.42
N GLN A 783 -36.31 1.45 -2.69
CA GLN A 783 -36.07 2.58 -3.58
C GLN A 783 -37.40 3.25 -3.93
N LEU A 784 -37.57 4.49 -3.48
CA LEU A 784 -38.78 5.29 -3.69
C LEU A 784 -38.79 5.98 -5.05
N GLN A 785 -37.65 6.56 -5.45
CA GLN A 785 -37.57 7.38 -6.66
C GLN A 785 -36.14 7.47 -7.21
N VAL A 786 -36.03 7.78 -8.51
CA VAL A 786 -34.80 8.24 -9.17
C VAL A 786 -35.12 9.56 -9.88
N VAL A 787 -34.20 10.53 -9.84
CA VAL A 787 -34.31 11.83 -10.51
C VAL A 787 -33.20 11.95 -11.57
N ASP A 788 -33.52 12.58 -12.69
CA ASP A 788 -32.65 12.88 -13.83
C ASP A 788 -32.40 14.39 -13.94
N GLY A 789 -31.44 14.83 -14.77
CA GLY A 789 -31.22 16.21 -15.17
C GLY A 789 -30.58 17.16 -14.14
N LEU A 790 -29.94 16.63 -13.09
CA LEU A 790 -29.24 17.40 -12.06
C LEU A 790 -27.91 18.00 -12.52
N GLY A 791 -27.17 17.34 -13.41
CA GLY A 791 -25.86 17.77 -13.88
C GLY A 791 -25.09 16.62 -14.51
N THR A 792 -23.80 16.81 -14.81
CA THR A 792 -22.95 15.74 -15.36
C THR A 792 -22.05 15.10 -14.29
N LEU A 793 -21.36 15.93 -13.52
CA LEU A 793 -20.55 15.50 -12.38
C LEU A 793 -21.13 16.13 -11.10
N LEU A 794 -21.52 15.28 -10.15
CA LEU A 794 -22.27 15.68 -8.94
C LEU A 794 -21.38 15.54 -7.70
N TYR A 795 -21.10 16.65 -7.02
CA TYR A 795 -20.17 16.68 -5.88
C TYR A 795 -20.93 16.64 -4.54
N GLY A 796 -21.25 17.80 -3.96
CA GLY A 796 -21.88 17.90 -2.65
C GLY A 796 -23.40 17.90 -2.70
N LEU A 797 -24.00 17.41 -1.61
CA LEU A 797 -25.44 17.28 -1.42
C LEU A 797 -25.87 17.97 -0.12
N ALA A 798 -26.80 18.92 -0.22
CA ALA A 798 -27.45 19.52 0.95
C ALA A 798 -28.97 19.30 0.88
N VAL A 799 -29.56 18.80 1.96
CA VAL A 799 -31.00 18.53 2.05
C VAL A 799 -31.58 19.28 3.25
N ASP A 800 -32.69 19.98 3.06
CA ASP A 800 -33.39 20.65 4.15
C ASP A 800 -34.56 19.84 4.72
N ASN A 801 -35.14 20.32 5.82
CA ASN A 801 -36.29 19.69 6.48
C ASN A 801 -37.58 19.64 5.64
N GLN A 802 -37.61 20.30 4.49
CA GLN A 802 -38.70 20.28 3.53
C GLN A 802 -38.37 19.36 2.35
N HIS A 803 -37.32 18.54 2.44
CA HIS A 803 -36.85 17.68 1.36
C HIS A 803 -36.52 18.46 0.08
N ARG A 804 -36.11 19.72 0.20
CA ARG A 804 -35.47 20.47 -0.88
C ARG A 804 -33.99 20.13 -0.89
N ILE A 805 -33.54 19.71 -2.04
CA ILE A 805 -32.22 19.18 -2.28
C ILE A 805 -31.47 20.18 -3.14
N PHE A 806 -30.22 20.45 -2.78
CA PHE A 806 -29.30 21.26 -3.54
C PHE A 806 -28.03 20.46 -3.80
N VAL A 807 -27.60 20.46 -5.06
CA VAL A 807 -26.45 19.70 -5.53
C VAL A 807 -25.45 20.68 -6.14
N ALA A 808 -24.22 20.67 -5.62
CA ALA A 808 -23.09 21.35 -6.25
C ALA A 808 -22.58 20.47 -7.40
N GLN A 809 -22.55 21.01 -8.63
CA GLN A 809 -22.29 20.20 -9.82
C GLN A 809 -21.65 20.99 -10.95
N THR A 810 -21.04 20.23 -11.88
CA THR A 810 -20.67 20.73 -13.20
C THR A 810 -21.45 20.03 -14.30
N ASP A 811 -21.94 20.82 -15.27
CA ASP A 811 -22.67 20.32 -16.43
C ASP A 811 -21.84 20.50 -17.69
N ALA A 812 -21.44 19.39 -18.31
CA ALA A 812 -20.55 19.39 -19.44
C ALA A 812 -21.26 19.77 -20.73
N ARG A 813 -20.53 20.41 -21.65
CA ARG A 813 -21.06 20.97 -22.90
C ARG A 813 -20.44 20.37 -24.14
N ASN A 814 -20.05 19.12 -24.03
CA ASN A 814 -19.37 18.40 -25.09
C ASN A 814 -20.25 18.21 -26.35
N ASP A 815 -21.58 18.27 -26.21
CA ASP A 815 -22.54 18.31 -27.33
C ASP A 815 -22.55 19.65 -28.09
N ALA A 816 -22.16 20.76 -27.46
CA ALA A 816 -22.19 22.09 -28.08
C ALA A 816 -21.29 22.17 -29.32
N ASN A 817 -20.27 21.31 -29.40
CA ASN A 817 -19.37 21.15 -30.55
C ASN A 817 -19.83 20.09 -31.54
N GLY A 818 -20.80 19.27 -31.18
CA GLY A 818 -21.12 18.00 -31.82
C GLY A 818 -21.98 18.09 -33.09
N ARG A 819 -21.89 19.18 -33.86
CA ARG A 819 -22.38 19.22 -35.26
C ARG A 819 -21.25 19.62 -36.21
N ALA A 820 -20.26 18.73 -36.30
CA ALA A 820 -18.95 18.88 -36.92
C ALA A 820 -18.97 18.95 -38.46
N GLY A 821 -20.08 18.61 -39.12
CA GLY A 821 -20.26 18.78 -40.58
C GLY A 821 -20.14 20.22 -41.12
N THR A 822 -19.63 21.17 -40.32
CA THR A 822 -19.49 22.59 -40.62
C THR A 822 -18.06 23.17 -40.50
N LEU A 823 -17.01 22.33 -40.32
CA LEU A 823 -15.60 22.77 -40.14
C LEU A 823 -15.36 23.61 -38.88
N LYS A 824 -16.17 23.41 -37.85
CA LYS A 824 -16.20 24.21 -36.61
C LYS A 824 -15.92 23.31 -35.42
N HIS A 825 -14.69 23.33 -34.92
CA HIS A 825 -14.22 22.40 -33.91
C HIS A 825 -13.37 23.13 -32.85
N GLY A 826 -13.62 22.85 -31.58
CA GLY A 826 -12.81 23.33 -30.46
C GLY A 826 -13.58 24.20 -29.47
N LEU A 827 -12.86 24.89 -28.60
CA LEU A 827 -13.46 25.60 -27.47
C LEU A 827 -14.34 26.78 -27.92
N ALA A 828 -14.10 27.35 -29.11
CA ALA A 828 -14.86 28.48 -29.67
C ALA A 828 -16.35 28.15 -29.87
N GLU A 829 -16.66 26.95 -30.35
CA GLU A 829 -18.03 26.47 -30.55
C GLU A 829 -18.79 26.26 -29.24
N MET A 830 -18.06 25.88 -28.18
CA MET A 830 -18.58 25.93 -26.81
C MET A 830 -18.61 27.36 -26.25
N GLY A 831 -18.35 28.41 -27.03
CA GLY A 831 -18.25 29.77 -26.51
C GLY A 831 -17.20 29.89 -25.40
N ASN A 832 -16.05 29.26 -25.60
CA ASN A 832 -14.90 29.25 -24.71
C ASN A 832 -15.15 28.71 -23.28
N ARG A 833 -16.16 27.83 -23.12
CA ARG A 833 -16.49 27.22 -21.81
C ARG A 833 -16.97 25.78 -21.96
N ALA A 834 -16.16 24.84 -21.47
CA ALA A 834 -16.42 23.40 -21.50
C ALA A 834 -17.50 22.95 -20.48
N PHE A 835 -17.56 23.58 -19.31
CA PHE A 835 -18.48 23.22 -18.23
C PHE A 835 -19.29 24.43 -17.75
N PHE A 836 -20.55 24.20 -17.41
CA PHE A 836 -21.30 25.11 -16.55
C PHE A 836 -21.06 24.76 -15.08
N ASN A 837 -20.65 25.75 -14.30
CA ASN A 837 -20.58 25.63 -12.84
C ASN A 837 -21.94 26.04 -12.26
N GLN A 838 -22.59 25.12 -11.57
CA GLN A 838 -23.99 25.27 -11.19
C GLN A 838 -24.27 24.69 -9.81
N VAL A 839 -25.36 25.18 -9.23
CA VAL A 839 -26.05 24.48 -8.15
C VAL A 839 -27.42 24.07 -8.68
N THR A 840 -27.77 22.80 -8.61
CA THR A 840 -29.09 22.32 -9.03
C THR A 840 -29.98 22.06 -7.84
N ARG A 841 -31.22 22.55 -7.91
CA ARG A 841 -32.23 22.36 -6.88
C ARG A 841 -33.33 21.41 -7.34
N VAL A 842 -33.73 20.47 -6.50
CA VAL A 842 -34.94 19.64 -6.69
C VAL A 842 -35.72 19.52 -5.38
N ASN A 843 -37.05 19.49 -5.43
CA ASN A 843 -37.92 19.38 -4.27
C ASN A 843 -38.62 18.03 -4.23
N CYS A 844 -38.37 17.26 -3.18
CA CYS A 844 -38.77 15.86 -3.03
C CYS A 844 -39.71 15.61 -1.83
N GLN A 845 -40.61 16.54 -1.49
CA GLN A 845 -41.56 16.37 -0.36
C GLN A 845 -42.42 15.10 -0.45
N GLU A 846 -43.21 14.97 -1.51
CA GLU A 846 -44.01 13.77 -1.78
C GLU A 846 -43.33 12.94 -2.88
N SER A 847 -43.06 13.61 -4.00
CA SER A 847 -42.26 13.14 -5.14
C SER A 847 -41.34 14.27 -5.58
N CYS A 848 -40.17 13.94 -6.11
CA CYS A 848 -39.26 14.91 -6.70
C CYS A 848 -39.87 15.60 -7.92
N ASP A 849 -39.80 16.93 -7.96
CA ASP A 849 -40.19 17.75 -9.11
C ASP A 849 -39.05 17.89 -10.14
N THR A 850 -39.29 18.68 -11.19
CA THR A 850 -38.28 18.93 -12.23
C THR A 850 -37.13 19.77 -11.63
N PRO A 851 -35.86 19.37 -11.82
CA PRO A 851 -34.73 20.12 -11.34
C PRO A 851 -34.67 21.55 -11.88
N VAL A 852 -34.16 22.46 -11.05
CA VAL A 852 -33.93 23.87 -11.38
C VAL A 852 -32.44 24.16 -11.23
N ARG A 853 -31.78 24.44 -12.35
CA ARG A 853 -30.35 24.80 -12.39
C ARG A 853 -30.18 26.28 -12.04
N LEU A 854 -29.25 26.55 -11.13
CA LEU A 854 -28.83 27.89 -10.72
C LEU A 854 -27.43 28.13 -11.26
N ASP A 855 -27.33 28.95 -12.31
CA ASP A 855 -26.05 29.33 -12.90
C ASP A 855 -25.24 30.17 -11.92
N LEU A 856 -24.02 29.73 -11.61
CA LEU A 856 -23.11 30.47 -10.73
C LEU A 856 -22.38 31.60 -11.47
N GLU A 857 -22.44 31.58 -12.79
CA GLU A 857 -21.67 32.44 -13.68
C GLU A 857 -22.51 32.85 -14.89
N PRO A 858 -22.19 33.97 -15.59
CA PRO A 858 -22.87 34.34 -16.83
C PRO A 858 -22.76 33.22 -17.88
N LEU A 859 -23.84 32.98 -18.64
CA LEU A 859 -23.82 31.98 -19.70
C LEU A 859 -22.99 32.44 -20.91
N PRO A 860 -22.20 31.55 -21.54
CA PRO A 860 -21.45 31.80 -22.77
C PRO A 860 -22.30 32.42 -23.89
N PRO A 861 -21.71 33.32 -24.68
CA PRO A 861 -20.27 33.67 -24.75
C PRO A 861 -19.82 34.69 -23.69
N GLN A 862 -20.65 35.00 -22.68
CA GLN A 862 -20.25 35.86 -21.57
C GLN A 862 -19.54 35.01 -20.51
N HIS A 863 -18.42 35.52 -19.99
CA HIS A 863 -17.63 34.89 -18.94
C HIS A 863 -17.62 35.78 -17.69
N PRO A 864 -17.38 35.22 -16.49
CA PRO A 864 -17.19 36.01 -15.28
C PRO A 864 -15.99 36.96 -15.46
N ALA A 865 -15.99 38.06 -14.71
CA ALA A 865 -14.81 38.90 -14.64
C ALA A 865 -13.65 38.13 -13.98
N VAL A 866 -12.41 38.57 -14.22
CA VAL A 866 -11.20 37.98 -13.62
C VAL A 866 -11.35 37.91 -12.10
N GLY A 867 -11.16 36.72 -11.52
CA GLY A 867 -11.31 36.47 -10.08
C GLY A 867 -12.74 36.30 -9.59
N GLU A 868 -13.75 36.43 -10.46
CA GLU A 868 -15.17 36.23 -10.10
C GLU A 868 -15.71 34.83 -10.45
N ALA A 869 -14.92 33.98 -11.09
CA ALA A 869 -15.34 32.62 -11.39
C ALA A 869 -15.53 31.78 -10.11
N LEU A 870 -16.42 30.79 -10.22
CA LEU A 870 -16.78 29.83 -9.16
C LEU A 870 -16.67 28.40 -9.71
N ALA A 871 -15.50 28.08 -10.26
CA ALA A 871 -15.18 26.82 -10.89
C ALA A 871 -15.19 25.64 -9.91
N THR A 872 -15.74 24.52 -10.37
CA THR A 872 -15.88 23.26 -9.62
C THR A 872 -16.57 23.49 -8.27
N PRO A 873 -17.86 23.87 -8.25
CA PRO A 873 -18.62 23.91 -7.00
C PRO A 873 -18.62 22.50 -6.38
N TYR A 874 -18.20 22.39 -5.11
CA TYR A 874 -17.88 21.10 -4.51
C TYR A 874 -18.67 20.82 -3.24
N ALA A 875 -18.30 21.39 -2.10
CA ALA A 875 -19.07 21.23 -0.85
C ALA A 875 -20.23 22.23 -0.83
N ILE A 876 -21.36 21.82 -0.26
CA ILE A 876 -22.55 22.65 -0.10
C ILE A 876 -23.19 22.36 1.26
N GLU A 877 -23.46 23.43 2.02
CA GLU A 877 -24.03 23.34 3.35
C GLU A 877 -25.09 24.43 3.57
N TRP A 878 -26.12 24.09 4.35
CA TRP A 878 -27.12 25.06 4.77
C TRP A 878 -26.60 25.96 5.89
N SER A 879 -26.98 27.24 5.86
CA SER A 879 -26.90 28.06 7.06
C SER A 879 -27.76 27.44 8.17
N VAL A 880 -27.40 27.67 9.43
CA VAL A 880 -28.10 27.09 10.59
C VAL A 880 -29.56 27.58 10.65
N ASP A 881 -29.82 28.82 10.20
CA ASP A 881 -31.16 29.38 10.04
C ASP A 881 -31.94 28.91 8.78
N ALA A 882 -31.31 28.08 7.94
CA ALA A 882 -31.82 27.56 6.67
C ALA A 882 -32.31 28.64 5.68
N GLN A 883 -31.74 29.85 5.73
CA GLN A 883 -32.07 30.94 4.81
C GLN A 883 -31.13 31.03 3.60
N LYS A 884 -29.92 30.48 3.70
CA LYS A 884 -28.84 30.62 2.71
C LYS A 884 -28.09 29.30 2.56
N LEU A 885 -27.37 29.19 1.45
CA LEU A 885 -26.43 28.09 1.21
C LEU A 885 -25.01 28.64 1.19
N PHE A 886 -24.09 27.91 1.80
CA PHE A 886 -22.65 28.09 1.66
C PHE A 886 -22.11 27.00 0.74
N VAL A 887 -21.27 27.39 -0.21
CA VAL A 887 -20.74 26.49 -1.23
C VAL A 887 -19.26 26.78 -1.43
N THR A 888 -18.43 25.75 -1.57
CA THR A 888 -17.04 25.93 -1.99
C THR A 888 -16.93 25.84 -3.50
N ALA A 889 -16.08 26.68 -4.09
CA ALA A 889 -15.62 26.54 -5.47
C ALA A 889 -14.20 26.01 -5.44
N ALA A 890 -14.04 24.69 -5.55
CA ALA A 890 -12.77 24.01 -5.39
C ALA A 890 -11.72 24.48 -6.41
N GLY A 891 -12.13 24.67 -7.67
CA GLY A 891 -11.24 25.13 -8.73
C GLY A 891 -10.89 26.62 -8.63
N SER A 892 -11.72 27.43 -7.97
CA SER A 892 -11.49 28.88 -7.82
C SER A 892 -10.94 29.30 -6.46
N ASN A 893 -10.70 28.35 -5.56
CA ASN A 893 -10.21 28.58 -4.20
C ASN A 893 -11.09 29.56 -3.39
N LYS A 894 -12.41 29.36 -3.41
CA LYS A 894 -13.38 30.26 -2.74
C LYS A 894 -14.40 29.52 -1.89
N LEU A 895 -14.85 30.21 -0.85
CA LEU A 895 -16.16 30.02 -0.24
C LEU A 895 -17.09 31.11 -0.77
N PHE A 896 -18.31 30.74 -1.17
CA PHE A 896 -19.35 31.69 -1.54
C PHE A 896 -20.67 31.32 -0.91
N THR A 897 -21.59 32.29 -0.85
CA THR A 897 -22.95 32.07 -0.35
C THR A 897 -23.97 32.52 -1.38
N LEU A 898 -25.10 31.80 -1.45
CA LEU A 898 -26.15 32.07 -2.41
C LEU A 898 -27.55 32.00 -1.77
N ASN A 899 -28.49 32.70 -2.40
CA ASN A 899 -29.90 32.62 -2.05
C ASN A 899 -30.53 31.34 -2.66
N PRO A 900 -31.07 30.41 -1.85
CA PRO A 900 -31.58 29.11 -2.30
C PRO A 900 -32.83 29.20 -3.18
N VAL A 901 -33.51 30.36 -3.17
CA VAL A 901 -34.72 30.60 -3.98
C VAL A 901 -34.35 31.18 -5.34
N THR A 902 -33.50 32.21 -5.36
CA THR A 902 -33.18 32.99 -6.57
C THR A 902 -31.91 32.56 -7.28
N GLY A 903 -31.01 31.85 -6.60
CA GLY A 903 -29.64 31.58 -7.08
C GLY A 903 -28.70 32.78 -7.02
N GLU A 904 -29.14 33.91 -6.47
CA GLU A 904 -28.29 35.11 -6.35
C GLU A 904 -27.08 34.84 -5.45
N ILE A 905 -25.87 35.05 -5.97
CA ILE A 905 -24.63 35.05 -5.18
C ILE A 905 -24.63 36.27 -4.26
N LEU A 906 -24.69 36.02 -2.96
CA LEU A 906 -24.78 37.06 -1.94
C LEU A 906 -23.39 37.61 -1.57
N GLY A 907 -22.36 36.78 -1.63
CA GLY A 907 -20.98 37.17 -1.37
C GLY A 907 -20.02 36.00 -1.52
N ARG A 908 -18.72 36.31 -1.50
CA ARG A 908 -17.62 35.35 -1.72
C ARG A 908 -16.35 35.81 -1.02
N VAL A 909 -15.48 34.87 -0.69
CA VAL A 909 -14.19 35.12 -0.05
C VAL A 909 -13.17 34.07 -0.52
N ASP A 910 -11.93 34.49 -0.69
CA ASP A 910 -10.83 33.59 -1.05
C ASP A 910 -10.44 32.71 0.14
N THR A 911 -10.08 31.46 -0.15
CA THR A 911 -9.63 30.46 0.83
C THR A 911 -8.22 29.97 0.48
N GLY A 912 -7.78 28.89 1.12
CA GLY A 912 -6.62 28.13 0.61
C GLY A 912 -7.01 27.30 -0.60
N ALA A 913 -6.04 26.57 -1.13
CA ALA A 913 -6.17 25.78 -2.35
C ALA A 913 -7.14 24.60 -2.21
N VAL A 914 -8.07 24.51 -3.16
CA VAL A 914 -9.01 23.40 -3.35
C VAL A 914 -9.92 23.17 -2.13
N PRO A 915 -10.80 24.14 -1.80
CA PRO A 915 -11.75 24.01 -0.70
C PRO A 915 -12.80 22.94 -1.00
N ARG A 916 -12.85 21.86 -0.20
CA ARG A 916 -13.72 20.68 -0.44
C ARG A 916 -14.60 20.30 0.75
N GLY A 917 -14.59 21.06 1.84
CA GLY A 917 -15.46 20.83 2.99
C GLY A 917 -15.83 22.12 3.71
N ILE A 918 -17.00 22.15 4.33
CA ILE A 918 -17.53 23.27 5.11
C ILE A 918 -18.05 22.71 6.43
N ALA A 919 -17.63 23.30 7.55
CA ALA A 919 -18.28 23.10 8.84
C ALA A 919 -18.68 24.46 9.42
N LEU A 920 -19.94 24.61 9.79
CA LEU A 920 -20.45 25.81 10.46
C LEU A 920 -20.53 25.55 11.96
N THR A 921 -19.99 26.45 12.78
CA THR A 921 -20.23 26.44 14.23
C THR A 921 -21.55 27.12 14.58
N ASP A 922 -21.87 28.18 13.83
CA ASP A 922 -23.10 28.98 13.89
C ASP A 922 -23.27 29.76 12.57
N ASP A 923 -24.20 30.71 12.51
CA ASP A 923 -24.39 31.58 11.33
C ASP A 923 -23.35 32.72 11.22
N ASN A 924 -22.31 32.73 12.06
CA ASN A 924 -21.27 33.76 12.07
C ASN A 924 -19.88 33.26 11.71
N GLU A 925 -19.60 31.96 11.86
CA GLU A 925 -18.26 31.41 11.63
C GLU A 925 -18.30 30.09 10.85
N ALA A 926 -17.48 30.03 9.80
CA ALA A 926 -17.31 28.86 8.94
C ALA A 926 -15.86 28.37 8.93
N PHE A 927 -15.68 27.05 8.98
CA PHE A 927 -14.41 26.35 8.85
C PHE A 927 -14.40 25.63 7.50
N VAL A 928 -13.43 25.96 6.64
CA VAL A 928 -13.33 25.41 5.28
C VAL A 928 -12.06 24.59 5.14
N LEU A 929 -12.19 23.31 4.83
CA LEU A 929 -11.03 22.45 4.51
C LEU A 929 -10.53 22.76 3.10
N ASN A 930 -9.30 23.26 3.02
CA ASN A 930 -8.53 23.41 1.79
C ASN A 930 -7.72 22.13 1.57
N ALA A 931 -8.28 21.19 0.82
CA ALA A 931 -7.80 19.81 0.75
C ALA A 931 -6.38 19.68 0.20
N VAL A 932 -6.01 20.51 -0.78
CA VAL A 932 -4.68 20.47 -1.41
C VAL A 932 -3.67 21.35 -0.67
N ASP A 933 -4.11 22.39 0.04
CA ASP A 933 -3.21 23.15 0.90
C ASP A 933 -2.93 22.46 2.24
N ASN A 934 -3.73 21.45 2.60
CA ASN A 934 -3.73 20.81 3.92
C ASN A 934 -3.90 21.87 5.01
N SER A 935 -4.97 22.64 4.93
CA SER A 935 -5.27 23.67 5.91
C SER A 935 -6.77 23.87 6.08
N VAL A 936 -7.17 24.45 7.21
CA VAL A 936 -8.55 24.88 7.47
C VAL A 936 -8.59 26.41 7.57
N THR A 937 -9.38 27.05 6.71
CA THR A 937 -9.64 28.50 6.76
C THR A 937 -10.83 28.77 7.66
N VAL A 938 -10.65 29.63 8.66
CA VAL A 938 -11.70 30.15 9.55
C VAL A 938 -12.18 31.49 9.01
N ILE A 939 -13.47 31.60 8.76
CA ILE A 939 -14.09 32.70 8.04
C ILE A 939 -15.24 33.28 8.88
N ASP A 940 -15.24 34.60 9.05
CA ASP A 940 -16.40 35.34 9.53
C ASP A 940 -17.45 35.40 8.43
N VAL A 941 -18.61 34.80 8.68
CA VAL A 941 -19.75 34.76 7.76
C VAL A 941 -20.97 35.53 8.29
N SER A 942 -20.81 36.28 9.39
CA SER A 942 -21.89 37.05 10.01
C SER A 942 -22.50 38.11 9.08
N GLU A 943 -21.67 38.73 8.22
CA GLU A 943 -22.10 39.58 7.11
C GLU A 943 -21.75 38.92 5.77
N THR A 944 -22.75 38.26 5.19
CA THR A 944 -22.58 37.47 3.96
C THR A 944 -22.00 38.23 2.77
N ARG A 945 -22.20 39.55 2.69
CA ARG A 945 -21.63 40.36 1.58
C ARG A 945 -20.16 40.71 1.76
N GLU A 946 -19.66 40.64 3.00
CA GLU A 946 -18.32 41.08 3.38
C GLU A 946 -17.59 40.03 4.23
N MET A 947 -17.73 38.74 3.88
CA MET A 947 -17.07 37.64 4.59
C MET A 947 -15.56 37.87 4.70
N GLN A 948 -14.98 37.60 5.87
CA GLN A 948 -13.57 37.87 6.16
C GLN A 948 -12.84 36.62 6.62
N VAL A 949 -11.69 36.30 6.01
CA VAL A 949 -10.77 35.30 6.55
C VAL A 949 -10.19 35.83 7.86
N GLN A 950 -10.38 35.07 8.93
CA GLN A 950 -9.85 35.42 10.24
C GLN A 950 -8.56 34.66 10.57
N ARG A 951 -8.44 33.40 10.12
CA ARG A 951 -7.28 32.54 10.39
C ARG A 951 -7.19 31.41 9.36
N THR A 952 -5.97 30.95 9.09
CA THR A 952 -5.72 29.66 8.42
C THR A 952 -4.94 28.77 9.38
N ILE A 953 -5.42 27.55 9.57
CA ILE A 953 -4.84 26.53 10.46
C ILE A 953 -4.19 25.48 9.56
N ASN A 954 -2.88 25.28 9.69
CA ASN A 954 -2.18 24.29 8.87
C ASN A 954 -2.33 22.89 9.49
N LEU A 955 -2.59 21.91 8.63
CA LEU A 955 -2.58 20.48 8.95
C LEU A 955 -1.21 19.90 8.54
N ILE A 956 -0.94 18.66 8.96
CA ILE A 956 0.28 17.95 8.55
C ILE A 956 0.11 17.50 7.10
N ASP A 957 1.17 17.62 6.30
CA ASP A 957 1.21 17.09 4.95
C ASP A 957 2.59 16.48 4.69
N PRO A 958 2.69 15.15 4.58
CA PRO A 958 3.94 14.47 4.27
C PRO A 958 4.24 14.40 2.76
N THR A 959 3.36 14.92 1.90
CA THR A 959 3.56 14.94 0.44
C THR A 959 4.79 15.77 0.08
N ASP A 960 5.54 15.34 -0.94
CA ASP A 960 6.64 16.13 -1.48
C ASP A 960 6.17 17.56 -1.87
N PRO A 961 6.90 18.63 -1.47
CA PRO A 961 6.47 20.00 -1.72
C PRO A 961 6.28 20.37 -3.20
N ASP A 962 7.06 19.78 -4.11
CA ASP A 962 6.92 20.02 -5.56
C ASP A 962 5.65 19.33 -6.07
N ILE A 963 5.37 18.10 -5.61
CA ILE A 963 4.15 17.37 -5.94
C ILE A 963 2.91 18.10 -5.44
N LYS A 964 2.93 18.59 -4.20
CA LYS A 964 1.87 19.45 -3.64
C LYS A 964 1.68 20.71 -4.48
N ALA A 965 2.77 21.37 -4.86
CA ALA A 965 2.69 22.58 -5.69
C ALA A 965 2.10 22.28 -7.07
N GLY A 966 2.51 21.20 -7.73
CA GLY A 966 1.92 20.75 -8.99
C GLY A 966 0.43 20.39 -8.86
N ARG A 967 0.03 19.74 -7.76
CA ARG A 967 -1.39 19.42 -7.48
C ARG A 967 -2.24 20.68 -7.36
N ARG A 968 -1.74 21.75 -6.72
CA ARG A 968 -2.43 23.05 -6.69
C ARG A 968 -2.68 23.58 -8.09
N LEU A 969 -1.64 23.58 -8.93
CA LEU A 969 -1.70 24.08 -10.30
C LEU A 969 -2.68 23.27 -11.16
N PHE A 970 -2.75 21.96 -10.97
CA PHE A 970 -3.69 21.08 -11.68
C PHE A 970 -5.17 21.39 -11.39
N ASN A 971 -5.46 21.81 -10.15
CA ASN A 971 -6.82 22.11 -9.71
C ASN A 971 -7.21 23.58 -9.91
N ASP A 972 -6.26 24.48 -10.14
CA ASP A 972 -6.52 25.91 -10.22
C ASP A 972 -7.17 26.31 -11.56
N ALA A 973 -8.43 26.75 -11.50
CA ALA A 973 -9.19 27.17 -12.65
C ALA A 973 -8.77 28.54 -13.19
N GLY A 974 -8.05 29.36 -12.40
CA GLY A 974 -7.45 30.63 -12.82
C GLY A 974 -6.49 30.50 -14.00
N MET A 975 -6.18 29.26 -14.37
CA MET A 975 -5.30 28.89 -15.48
C MET A 975 -6.01 28.74 -16.81
N SER A 976 -7.31 28.48 -16.78
CA SER A 976 -8.13 28.67 -17.96
C SER A 976 -8.31 30.18 -18.18
N THR A 977 -8.32 30.62 -19.43
CA THR A 977 -8.50 32.06 -19.75
C THR A 977 -9.82 32.60 -19.20
N SER A 978 -10.86 31.76 -19.12
CA SER A 978 -12.16 32.12 -18.53
C SER A 978 -12.16 32.09 -16.99
N GLY A 979 -11.23 31.36 -16.36
CA GLY A 979 -11.22 31.11 -14.92
C GLY A 979 -12.19 30.02 -14.45
N THR A 980 -12.88 29.33 -15.38
CA THR A 980 -14.13 28.59 -15.08
C THR A 980 -13.99 27.08 -15.06
N PHE A 981 -12.81 26.54 -15.37
CA PHE A 981 -12.49 25.12 -15.27
C PHE A 981 -10.97 24.95 -15.15
N SER A 982 -10.51 23.81 -14.65
CA SER A 982 -9.11 23.44 -14.49
C SER A 982 -8.82 22.12 -15.21
N CYS A 983 -7.59 21.60 -15.11
CA CYS A 983 -7.31 20.23 -15.59
C CYS A 983 -8.16 19.20 -14.83
N GLU A 984 -8.41 19.44 -13.53
CA GLU A 984 -9.25 18.57 -12.70
C GLU A 984 -10.72 18.50 -13.17
N SER A 985 -11.24 19.51 -13.87
CA SER A 985 -12.63 19.47 -14.34
C SER A 985 -12.92 18.34 -15.34
N CYS A 986 -11.93 17.99 -16.18
CA CYS A 986 -12.00 16.81 -17.05
C CYS A 986 -11.41 15.57 -16.39
N HIS A 987 -10.45 15.75 -15.47
CA HIS A 987 -9.74 14.70 -14.77
C HIS A 987 -10.05 14.68 -13.25
N PRO A 988 -11.34 14.54 -12.87
CA PRO A 988 -11.75 14.68 -11.48
C PRO A 988 -11.08 13.61 -10.64
N ASP A 989 -10.44 14.03 -9.54
CA ASP A 989 -9.76 13.11 -8.62
C ASP A 989 -8.71 12.19 -9.31
N GLY A 990 -8.14 12.69 -10.41
CA GLY A 990 -7.19 11.96 -11.25
C GLY A 990 -7.80 10.91 -12.17
N HIS A 991 -9.13 10.76 -12.13
CA HIS A 991 -9.90 9.86 -12.97
C HIS A 991 -10.30 10.55 -14.29
N THR A 992 -11.36 10.10 -14.92
CA THR A 992 -11.90 10.63 -16.17
C THR A 992 -13.34 11.11 -15.94
N ASP A 993 -13.75 12.17 -16.63
CA ASP A 993 -15.16 12.58 -16.73
C ASP A 993 -16.01 11.62 -17.59
N GLN A 994 -15.35 10.67 -18.27
CA GLN A 994 -15.93 9.64 -19.15
C GLN A 994 -16.73 10.22 -20.33
N LEU A 995 -16.47 11.48 -20.67
CA LEU A 995 -17.09 12.16 -21.80
C LEU A 995 -16.20 12.12 -23.03
N ILE A 996 -16.86 12.25 -24.18
CA ILE A 996 -16.19 12.50 -25.44
C ILE A 996 -16.19 13.99 -25.71
N TRP A 997 -15.05 14.53 -26.10
CA TRP A 997 -14.83 15.94 -26.41
C TRP A 997 -14.28 16.13 -27.82
N VAL A 998 -14.64 17.27 -28.43
CA VAL A 998 -13.97 17.79 -29.63
C VAL A 998 -13.22 19.05 -29.21
N LEU A 999 -11.94 18.86 -28.86
CA LEU A 999 -10.99 19.92 -28.49
C LEU A 999 -10.01 20.10 -29.67
N GLU A 1000 -9.45 21.29 -29.84
CA GLU A 1000 -8.67 21.67 -31.03
C GLU A 1000 -7.44 20.76 -31.25
N THR A 1001 -7.56 19.84 -32.23
CA THR A 1001 -6.55 18.86 -32.64
C THR A 1001 -6.41 18.83 -34.17
N PRO A 1002 -5.28 18.37 -34.74
CA PRO A 1002 -5.12 18.30 -36.19
C PRO A 1002 -6.13 17.37 -36.86
N VAL A 1003 -6.63 17.76 -38.04
CA VAL A 1003 -7.34 16.85 -38.96
C VAL A 1003 -6.30 16.03 -39.73
N CYS A 1004 -6.59 14.76 -40.00
CA CYS A 1004 -5.68 13.90 -40.75
C CYS A 1004 -5.36 14.39 -42.16
N ASP A 1005 -4.13 14.10 -42.58
CA ASP A 1005 -3.51 14.54 -43.83
C ASP A 1005 -3.90 13.69 -45.06
N VAL A 1006 -4.91 12.83 -44.93
CA VAL A 1006 -5.37 11.93 -45.99
C VAL A 1006 -6.68 12.39 -46.61
N ASP A 1007 -6.81 12.18 -47.92
CA ASP A 1007 -8.02 12.52 -48.66
C ASP A 1007 -9.25 11.84 -48.05
N GLY A 1008 -10.25 12.65 -47.68
CA GLY A 1008 -11.48 12.19 -47.03
C GLY A 1008 -11.55 12.45 -45.53
N CYS A 1009 -10.45 12.81 -44.87
CA CYS A 1009 -10.49 13.35 -43.51
C CYS A 1009 -11.02 14.79 -43.51
N THR A 1010 -12.27 14.99 -43.09
CA THR A 1010 -12.94 16.30 -43.14
C THR A 1010 -13.19 16.92 -41.76
N GLN A 1011 -12.95 16.18 -40.67
CA GLN A 1011 -13.29 16.60 -39.31
C GLN A 1011 -12.21 16.24 -38.28
N ILE A 1012 -12.28 16.90 -37.13
CA ILE A 1012 -11.52 16.53 -35.94
C ILE A 1012 -12.14 15.27 -35.32
N PRO A 1013 -11.35 14.22 -35.00
CA PRO A 1013 -11.86 13.06 -34.28
C PRO A 1013 -12.28 13.43 -32.84
N PRO A 1014 -13.49 13.05 -32.40
CA PRO A 1014 -13.87 13.15 -30.99
C PRO A 1014 -13.00 12.25 -30.09
N ARG A 1015 -12.65 12.72 -28.88
CA ARG A 1015 -11.71 12.07 -27.96
C ARG A 1015 -12.30 11.85 -26.57
N LEU A 1016 -11.98 10.72 -25.95
CA LEU A 1016 -12.29 10.47 -24.54
C LEU A 1016 -11.25 11.10 -23.63
N THR A 1017 -11.68 11.59 -22.46
CA THR A 1017 -10.75 11.97 -21.42
C THR A 1017 -10.07 10.74 -20.82
N MET A 1018 -8.74 10.76 -20.71
CA MET A 1018 -7.96 9.67 -20.11
C MET A 1018 -7.69 9.95 -18.62
N PRO A 1019 -7.60 8.94 -17.73
CA PRO A 1019 -7.18 9.17 -16.36
C PRO A 1019 -5.70 9.61 -16.30
N VAL A 1020 -5.35 10.38 -15.26
CA VAL A 1020 -3.94 10.67 -14.94
C VAL A 1020 -3.37 9.71 -13.89
N ARG A 1021 -4.23 8.96 -13.18
CA ARG A 1021 -3.83 7.86 -12.30
C ARG A 1021 -3.02 6.82 -13.08
N GLY A 1022 -1.81 6.52 -12.59
CA GLY A 1022 -0.91 5.55 -13.22
C GLY A 1022 -0.28 6.04 -14.52
N ALA A 1023 -0.30 7.36 -14.80
CA ALA A 1023 0.30 7.90 -16.03
C ALA A 1023 1.76 7.45 -16.18
N ARG A 1024 2.56 7.46 -15.10
CA ARG A 1024 3.96 6.98 -15.12
C ARG A 1024 4.09 5.55 -15.64
N ASP A 1025 3.16 4.68 -15.27
CA ASP A 1025 3.24 3.24 -15.50
C ASP A 1025 2.58 2.82 -16.83
N THR A 1026 2.03 3.79 -17.58
CA THR A 1026 1.30 3.59 -18.84
C THR A 1026 1.96 4.28 -20.05
N GLY A 1027 3.28 4.39 -20.06
CA GLY A 1027 4.04 4.85 -21.24
C GLY A 1027 4.23 3.74 -22.30
N PRO A 1028 4.03 4.00 -23.61
CA PRO A 1028 3.78 5.32 -24.24
C PRO A 1028 2.38 5.92 -23.98
N TYR A 1029 2.37 7.23 -23.71
CA TYR A 1029 1.15 8.00 -23.38
C TYR A 1029 0.29 8.24 -24.62
N HIS A 1030 -0.88 7.60 -24.70
CA HIS A 1030 -1.83 7.79 -25.80
C HIS A 1030 -2.76 8.99 -25.53
N TRP A 1031 -2.32 10.20 -25.90
CA TRP A 1031 -3.09 11.45 -25.81
C TRP A 1031 -3.13 12.12 -27.19
N ASP A 1032 -3.72 11.45 -28.19
CA ASP A 1032 -3.46 11.74 -29.61
C ASP A 1032 -4.27 12.91 -30.19
N GLY A 1033 -4.28 14.04 -29.49
CA GLY A 1033 -4.75 15.33 -30.01
C GLY A 1033 -3.67 16.31 -30.49
N ILE A 1034 -2.42 16.10 -30.07
CA ILE A 1034 -1.12 16.69 -30.50
C ILE A 1034 -1.10 18.20 -30.87
N PRO A 1035 -0.44 19.06 -30.07
CA PRO A 1035 1.03 19.07 -29.98
C PRO A 1035 1.55 18.42 -28.70
N GLY A 1036 2.27 17.29 -28.85
CA GLY A 1036 2.71 16.47 -27.72
C GLY A 1036 2.93 14.98 -27.96
N ASP A 1037 2.93 14.46 -29.21
CA ASP A 1037 3.32 13.07 -29.51
C ASP A 1037 4.75 12.76 -29.03
N PRO A 1038 4.90 12.11 -27.87
CA PRO A 1038 6.19 12.01 -27.22
C PRO A 1038 7.11 11.01 -27.91
N PHE A 1039 6.54 10.11 -28.73
CA PHE A 1039 7.24 8.93 -29.26
C PHE A 1039 7.31 8.88 -30.78
N GLY A 1040 6.64 9.80 -31.48
CA GLY A 1040 6.67 9.88 -32.95
C GLY A 1040 5.96 8.71 -33.61
N GLY A 1041 6.18 8.53 -34.91
CA GLY A 1041 5.46 7.56 -35.74
C GLY A 1041 4.33 8.20 -36.54
N ASN A 1042 3.46 7.41 -37.17
CA ASN A 1042 2.25 7.97 -37.77
C ASN A 1042 1.35 8.55 -36.65
N ASN A 1043 0.50 9.53 -36.93
CA ASN A 1043 -0.55 9.92 -35.99
C ASN A 1043 -1.74 10.52 -36.71
N THR A 1044 -2.72 11.00 -35.94
CA THR A 1044 -3.90 11.72 -36.47
C THR A 1044 -3.57 12.90 -37.35
N ALA A 1045 -2.41 13.56 -37.20
CA ALA A 1045 -2.01 14.65 -38.10
C ALA A 1045 -1.25 14.16 -39.34
N SER A 1046 -0.68 12.94 -39.30
CA SER A 1046 0.23 12.39 -40.31
C SER A 1046 0.04 10.88 -40.40
N ILE A 1047 -1.02 10.44 -41.08
CA ILE A 1047 -1.48 9.04 -41.08
C ILE A 1047 -0.61 8.16 -42.00
N ASN A 1048 -0.10 8.73 -43.09
CA ASN A 1048 0.65 8.00 -44.11
C ASN A 1048 2.17 8.24 -44.03
N ALA A 1049 2.64 8.99 -43.04
CA ALA A 1049 4.04 9.38 -42.91
C ALA A 1049 4.44 9.54 -41.44
N ASP A 1050 5.58 8.94 -41.08
CA ASP A 1050 6.08 9.02 -39.71
C ASP A 1050 6.47 10.48 -39.37
N VAL A 1051 6.09 10.93 -38.18
CA VAL A 1051 6.61 12.17 -37.58
C VAL A 1051 7.68 11.85 -36.54
N GLU A 1052 8.62 12.78 -36.38
CA GLU A 1052 9.66 12.66 -35.36
C GLU A 1052 9.08 12.86 -33.94
N PRO A 1053 9.60 12.16 -32.92
CA PRO A 1053 9.25 12.37 -31.52
C PRO A 1053 9.53 13.81 -31.06
N ASN A 1054 8.72 14.36 -30.15
CA ASN A 1054 8.94 15.70 -29.57
C ASN A 1054 9.51 15.71 -28.14
N CYS A 1055 9.69 14.54 -27.53
CA CYS A 1055 10.49 14.34 -26.33
C CYS A 1055 11.43 13.14 -26.53
N ALA A 1056 12.24 12.81 -25.53
CA ALA A 1056 13.04 11.60 -25.52
C ALA A 1056 12.37 10.51 -24.68
N GLU A 1057 12.41 9.27 -25.13
CA GLU A 1057 11.77 8.11 -24.49
C GLU A 1057 12.19 7.89 -23.02
N ASN A 1058 13.41 8.28 -22.67
CA ASN A 1058 13.95 8.22 -21.31
C ASN A 1058 13.82 9.54 -20.52
N ASP A 1059 13.01 10.49 -21.01
CA ASP A 1059 12.65 11.75 -20.34
C ASP A 1059 11.13 11.84 -20.09
N PRO A 1060 10.57 11.02 -19.19
CA PRO A 1060 9.13 10.99 -18.95
C PRO A 1060 8.58 12.36 -18.50
N GLU A 1061 9.34 13.12 -17.71
CA GLU A 1061 8.97 14.48 -17.29
C GLU A 1061 8.91 15.42 -18.49
N GLY A 1062 9.90 15.36 -19.39
CA GLY A 1062 9.91 16.11 -20.65
C GLY A 1062 8.73 15.75 -21.57
N CYS A 1063 8.35 14.48 -21.62
CA CYS A 1063 7.20 14.02 -22.41
C CYS A 1063 5.87 14.56 -21.88
N ILE A 1064 5.63 14.45 -20.57
CA ILE A 1064 4.45 15.05 -19.94
C ILE A 1064 4.48 16.58 -20.06
N ARG A 1065 5.67 17.20 -20.06
CA ARG A 1065 5.79 18.63 -20.29
C ARG A 1065 5.27 19.06 -21.65
N VAL A 1066 5.47 18.27 -22.72
CA VAL A 1066 4.89 18.61 -24.03
C VAL A 1066 3.36 18.54 -23.99
N LEU A 1067 2.79 17.55 -23.30
CA LEU A 1067 1.33 17.44 -23.10
C LEU A 1067 0.77 18.65 -22.34
N VAL A 1068 1.41 19.03 -21.23
CA VAL A 1068 1.05 20.23 -20.45
C VAL A 1068 1.09 21.48 -21.32
N ASP A 1069 2.14 21.65 -22.13
CA ASP A 1069 2.28 22.81 -23.01
C ASP A 1069 1.19 22.84 -24.10
N GLY A 1070 0.84 21.68 -24.67
CA GLY A 1070 -0.26 21.51 -25.62
C GLY A 1070 -1.62 21.85 -25.01
N SER A 1071 -1.97 21.23 -23.88
CA SER A 1071 -3.25 21.47 -23.18
C SER A 1071 -3.43 22.93 -22.78
N LEU A 1072 -2.36 23.60 -22.35
CA LEU A 1072 -2.40 25.03 -22.02
C LEU A 1072 -2.63 25.92 -23.24
N ALA A 1073 -2.11 25.52 -24.40
CA ALA A 1073 -2.25 26.27 -25.65
C ALA A 1073 -3.62 26.09 -26.33
N THR A 1074 -4.26 24.93 -26.17
CA THR A 1074 -5.50 24.57 -26.87
C THR A 1074 -6.74 24.60 -25.97
N THR A 1075 -6.74 23.80 -24.90
CA THR A 1075 -7.93 23.59 -24.06
C THR A 1075 -8.08 24.65 -22.99
N MET A 1076 -6.98 25.09 -22.37
CA MET A 1076 -7.03 26.09 -21.30
C MET A 1076 -7.02 27.53 -21.85
N CYS A 1077 -6.67 27.72 -23.13
CA CYS A 1077 -6.64 29.03 -23.74
C CYS A 1077 -7.92 29.39 -24.49
N GLU A 1078 -8.37 30.64 -24.36
CA GLU A 1078 -9.49 31.14 -25.15
C GLU A 1078 -9.10 31.21 -26.64
N VAL A 1079 -9.92 30.61 -27.52
CA VAL A 1079 -9.66 30.63 -28.96
C VAL A 1079 -9.73 32.07 -29.47
N GLY A 1080 -8.62 32.53 -30.07
CA GLY A 1080 -8.47 33.88 -30.60
C GLY A 1080 -8.02 34.95 -29.58
N ASN A 1081 -7.92 34.61 -28.30
CA ASN A 1081 -7.51 35.51 -27.23
C ASN A 1081 -6.62 34.81 -26.19
N CYS A 1082 -5.54 34.19 -26.67
CA CYS A 1082 -4.58 33.49 -25.82
C CYS A 1082 -3.41 34.42 -25.45
N GLU A 1083 -3.27 34.75 -24.17
CA GLU A 1083 -2.11 35.51 -23.68
C GLU A 1083 -0.85 34.63 -23.70
N LEU A 1084 0.29 35.23 -24.08
CA LEU A 1084 1.59 34.60 -23.97
C LEU A 1084 2.23 34.94 -22.63
N ASN A 1085 2.82 33.95 -21.96
CA ASN A 1085 3.59 34.16 -20.75
C ASN A 1085 4.88 34.98 -21.00
N SER A 1086 5.63 35.28 -19.94
CA SER A 1086 6.88 36.06 -20.02
C SER A 1086 7.98 35.43 -20.89
N GLN A 1087 7.86 34.15 -21.23
CA GLN A 1087 8.75 33.35 -22.06
C GLN A 1087 8.22 33.20 -23.50
N GLY A 1088 7.05 33.77 -23.83
CA GLY A 1088 6.45 33.68 -25.16
C GLY A 1088 5.68 32.38 -25.44
N GLN A 1089 5.34 31.60 -24.41
CA GLN A 1089 4.54 30.37 -24.52
C GLN A 1089 3.06 30.68 -24.29
N ALA A 1090 2.17 29.96 -24.97
CA ALA A 1090 0.70 30.13 -24.85
C ALA A 1090 0.18 29.66 -23.50
N GLY A 1091 -0.69 30.44 -22.86
CA GLY A 1091 -1.25 30.19 -21.52
C GLY A 1091 -0.43 30.81 -20.40
N ALA A 1092 -1.06 31.05 -19.25
CA ALA A 1092 -0.51 31.91 -18.20
C ALA A 1092 0.68 31.31 -17.41
N PHE A 1093 0.82 29.98 -17.35
CA PHE A 1093 1.89 29.36 -16.55
C PHE A 1093 3.28 29.65 -17.09
N ASN A 1094 4.20 29.97 -16.19
CA ASN A 1094 5.63 30.05 -16.47
C ASN A 1094 6.28 28.65 -16.53
N ASP A 1095 7.56 28.62 -16.91
CA ASP A 1095 8.29 27.37 -17.10
C ASP A 1095 8.40 26.50 -15.83
N ALA A 1096 8.55 27.12 -14.65
CA ALA A 1096 8.65 26.39 -13.38
C ALA A 1096 7.29 25.78 -12.98
N GLU A 1097 6.19 26.50 -13.20
CA GLU A 1097 4.83 26.00 -12.93
C GLU A 1097 4.49 24.80 -13.83
N ARG A 1098 4.78 24.90 -15.13
CA ARG A 1098 4.59 23.79 -16.08
C ARG A 1098 5.40 22.56 -15.67
N LYS A 1099 6.63 22.75 -15.18
CA LYS A 1099 7.47 21.67 -14.66
C LYS A 1099 6.87 20.99 -13.43
N LEU A 1100 6.38 21.77 -12.47
CA LEU A 1100 5.71 21.24 -11.27
C LEU A 1100 4.45 20.45 -11.64
N LEU A 1101 3.67 20.94 -12.60
CA LEU A 1101 2.49 20.24 -13.11
C LEU A 1101 2.87 18.90 -13.76
N SER A 1102 3.94 18.86 -14.57
CA SER A 1102 4.42 17.62 -15.18
C SER A 1102 4.86 16.59 -14.14
N LYS A 1103 5.58 17.02 -13.10
CA LYS A 1103 5.95 16.15 -11.98
C LYS A 1103 4.73 15.60 -11.26
N PHE A 1104 3.73 16.43 -11.00
CA PHE A 1104 2.50 15.99 -10.34
C PHE A 1104 1.75 14.93 -11.15
N VAL A 1105 1.55 15.15 -12.45
CA VAL A 1105 0.86 14.18 -13.32
C VAL A 1105 1.55 12.81 -13.31
N LEU A 1106 2.89 12.78 -13.26
CA LEU A 1106 3.66 11.53 -13.15
C LEU A 1106 3.64 10.89 -11.75
N SER A 1107 3.27 11.64 -10.73
CA SER A 1107 3.34 11.17 -9.34
C SER A 1107 2.10 10.43 -8.86
N VAL A 1108 1.00 10.48 -9.61
CA VAL A 1108 -0.27 9.87 -9.22
C VAL A 1108 -0.24 8.37 -9.61
N PRO A 1109 -0.19 7.44 -8.65
CA PRO A 1109 -0.24 6.01 -8.95
C PRO A 1109 -1.68 5.57 -9.30
N TYR A 1110 -1.83 4.32 -9.74
CA TYR A 1110 -3.14 3.66 -9.65
C TYR A 1110 -3.52 3.43 -8.18
N PRO A 1111 -4.80 3.59 -7.80
CA PRO A 1111 -5.27 3.06 -6.53
C PRO A 1111 -5.11 1.54 -6.51
N PRO A 1112 -5.13 0.91 -5.33
CA PRO A 1112 -5.17 -0.55 -5.24
C PRO A 1112 -6.34 -1.12 -6.06
N ALA A 1113 -6.20 -2.35 -6.54
CA ALA A 1113 -7.23 -2.97 -7.36
C ALA A 1113 -8.56 -3.10 -6.58
N PRO A 1114 -9.71 -2.86 -7.23
CA PRO A 1114 -11.01 -3.15 -6.63
C PRO A 1114 -11.12 -4.61 -6.25
N GLU A 1115 -11.86 -4.92 -5.18
CA GLU A 1115 -12.07 -6.30 -4.72
C GLU A 1115 -10.74 -7.06 -4.55
N ARG A 1116 -9.72 -6.36 -4.07
CA ARG A 1116 -8.44 -6.97 -3.72
C ARG A 1116 -8.58 -7.85 -2.49
N GLN A 1117 -7.68 -8.82 -2.38
CA GLN A 1117 -7.44 -9.52 -1.13
C GLN A 1117 -7.13 -8.48 -0.04
N PHE A 1118 -7.50 -8.76 1.21
CA PHE A 1118 -7.20 -7.85 2.33
C PHE A 1118 -5.68 -7.58 2.47
N ASP A 1119 -4.83 -8.48 1.97
CA ASP A 1119 -3.36 -8.36 1.93
C ASP A 1119 -2.82 -7.73 0.62
N ASN A 1120 -3.71 -7.27 -0.25
CA ASN A 1120 -3.42 -6.73 -1.58
C ASN A 1120 -2.72 -7.71 -2.55
N GLY A 1121 -2.78 -9.02 -2.27
CA GLY A 1121 -2.26 -10.06 -3.16
C GLY A 1121 -3.16 -10.33 -4.38
N LEU A 1122 -2.54 -10.64 -5.53
CA LEU A 1122 -3.28 -11.10 -6.71
C LEU A 1122 -3.87 -12.50 -6.49
N SER A 1123 -5.18 -12.65 -6.69
CA SER A 1123 -5.86 -13.96 -6.65
C SER A 1123 -5.39 -14.88 -7.78
N ILE A 1124 -5.56 -16.20 -7.60
CA ILE A 1124 -5.24 -17.20 -8.63
C ILE A 1124 -6.03 -16.92 -9.93
N GLY A 1125 -7.31 -16.57 -9.80
CA GLY A 1125 -8.16 -16.19 -10.92
C GLY A 1125 -7.66 -14.96 -11.67
N ALA A 1126 -7.18 -13.93 -10.96
CA ALA A 1126 -6.62 -12.72 -11.57
C ALA A 1126 -5.34 -13.04 -12.36
N ARG A 1127 -4.44 -13.88 -11.82
CA ARG A 1127 -3.21 -14.31 -12.53
C ARG A 1127 -3.53 -15.13 -13.78
N GLN A 1128 -4.47 -16.07 -13.68
CA GLN A 1128 -4.91 -16.90 -14.81
C GLN A 1128 -5.63 -16.09 -15.88
N GLY A 1129 -6.50 -15.15 -15.47
CA GLY A 1129 -7.19 -14.23 -16.36
C GLY A 1129 -6.20 -13.36 -17.14
N PHE A 1130 -5.22 -12.79 -16.44
CA PHE A 1130 -4.15 -12.01 -17.07
C PHE A 1130 -3.34 -12.83 -18.08
N PHE A 1131 -3.01 -14.09 -17.76
CA PHE A 1131 -2.34 -14.98 -18.70
C PHE A 1131 -3.20 -15.31 -19.93
N ASN A 1132 -4.45 -15.69 -19.72
CA ASN A 1132 -5.37 -16.02 -20.81
C ASN A 1132 -5.54 -14.83 -21.75
N PHE A 1133 -5.69 -13.64 -21.18
CA PHE A 1133 -5.80 -12.40 -21.91
C PHE A 1133 -4.55 -12.13 -22.74
N SER A 1134 -3.36 -12.23 -22.14
CA SER A 1134 -2.12 -11.75 -22.74
C SER A 1134 -1.38 -12.79 -23.60
N PHE A 1135 -1.70 -14.09 -23.47
CA PHE A 1135 -0.91 -15.19 -24.04
C PHE A 1135 -1.72 -16.31 -24.71
N VAL A 1136 -3.02 -16.42 -24.48
CA VAL A 1136 -3.83 -17.52 -25.03
C VAL A 1136 -4.65 -17.04 -26.22
N ASN A 1137 -4.29 -17.54 -27.42
CA ASN A 1137 -5.02 -17.29 -28.66
C ASN A 1137 -6.37 -18.01 -28.65
N ASN A 1138 -7.44 -17.32 -28.28
CA ASN A 1138 -8.78 -17.91 -28.37
C ASN A 1138 -9.85 -16.91 -28.81
N ALA A 1139 -9.56 -16.15 -29.87
CA ALA A 1139 -10.58 -15.42 -30.61
C ALA A 1139 -11.50 -16.37 -31.41
N GLY A 1140 -12.31 -17.17 -30.71
CA GLY A 1140 -13.59 -17.69 -31.19
C GLY A 1140 -13.66 -18.32 -32.59
N GLY A 1141 -12.57 -18.93 -33.09
CA GLY A 1141 -12.55 -19.51 -34.44
C GLY A 1141 -12.57 -18.51 -35.60
N MET A 1142 -12.16 -17.25 -35.41
CA MET A 1142 -12.01 -16.31 -36.52
C MET A 1142 -10.78 -16.65 -37.37
N ALA A 1143 -10.96 -16.70 -38.69
CA ALA A 1143 -10.02 -17.26 -39.65
C ALA A 1143 -8.83 -16.33 -40.01
N THR A 1144 -8.47 -15.37 -39.16
CA THR A 1144 -7.45 -14.35 -39.48
C THR A 1144 -6.33 -14.31 -38.45
N GLY A 1145 -5.53 -15.39 -38.37
CA GLY A 1145 -4.18 -15.37 -37.78
C GLY A 1145 -4.11 -15.29 -36.25
N ALA A 1146 -2.94 -15.64 -35.72
CA ALA A 1146 -2.61 -15.82 -34.30
C ALA A 1146 -2.64 -14.50 -33.50
N GLN A 1147 -3.77 -14.13 -32.89
CA GLN A 1147 -3.89 -12.94 -32.05
C GLN A 1147 -4.56 -13.24 -30.69
N THR A 1148 -3.94 -12.78 -29.60
CA THR A 1148 -4.45 -12.86 -28.23
C THR A 1148 -5.33 -11.63 -27.91
N CYS A 1149 -6.18 -11.71 -26.87
CA CYS A 1149 -6.95 -10.54 -26.45
C CYS A 1149 -6.04 -9.37 -26.04
N GLY A 1150 -4.90 -9.66 -25.42
CA GLY A 1150 -3.92 -8.68 -24.98
C GLY A 1150 -3.23 -7.96 -26.13
N ASP A 1151 -3.02 -8.59 -27.28
CA ASP A 1151 -2.43 -7.90 -28.45
C ASP A 1151 -3.32 -6.74 -28.92
N CYS A 1152 -4.63 -6.86 -28.70
CA CYS A 1152 -5.57 -5.77 -28.91
C CYS A 1152 -5.68 -4.86 -27.68
N HIS A 1153 -5.65 -5.34 -26.44
CA HIS A 1153 -6.06 -4.59 -25.24
C HIS A 1153 -4.94 -4.19 -24.24
N LYS A 1154 -3.67 -4.52 -24.49
CA LYS A 1154 -2.54 -4.07 -23.66
C LYS A 1154 -2.27 -2.57 -23.87
N MET A 1155 -2.58 -1.76 -22.88
CA MET A 1155 -1.98 -0.43 -22.71
C MET A 1155 -0.78 -0.63 -21.76
N PRO A 1156 0.50 -0.40 -22.13
CA PRO A 1156 1.00 0.07 -23.42
C PRO A 1156 2.38 -0.56 -23.78
N PHE A 1157 2.41 -1.48 -24.74
CA PHE A 1157 3.57 -1.65 -25.63
C PHE A 1157 3.00 -2.15 -26.95
N LEU A 1158 2.96 -1.27 -27.95
CA LEU A 1158 2.56 -1.58 -29.32
C LEU A 1158 1.19 -2.26 -29.46
N VAL A 1159 0.11 -1.54 -29.16
CA VAL A 1159 -1.18 -1.86 -29.80
C VAL A 1159 -1.05 -1.57 -31.28
N SER A 1160 -0.56 -2.56 -32.03
CA SER A 1160 -0.77 -2.60 -33.46
C SER A 1160 -2.25 -2.86 -33.66
N THR A 1161 -3.00 -1.85 -34.11
CA THR A 1161 -4.20 -2.20 -34.87
C THR A 1161 -3.75 -3.13 -36.01
N ASN A 1162 -4.61 -4.07 -36.41
CA ASN A 1162 -4.32 -5.22 -37.29
C ASN A 1162 -3.81 -4.87 -38.72
N THR A 1163 -3.26 -3.68 -38.91
CA THR A 1163 -2.71 -3.14 -40.13
C THR A 1163 -1.23 -2.83 -39.90
N PRO A 1164 -0.31 -3.55 -40.56
CA PRO A 1164 1.10 -3.21 -40.57
C PRO A 1164 1.31 -1.77 -41.04
N GLY A 1165 1.90 -0.92 -40.20
CA GLY A 1165 2.16 0.50 -40.49
C GLY A 1165 1.14 1.50 -39.92
N THR A 1166 0.12 1.08 -39.18
CA THR A 1166 -0.80 2.01 -38.47
C THR A 1166 -0.88 1.63 -36.99
N GLY A 1167 0.25 1.64 -36.29
CA GLY A 1167 0.40 1.21 -34.89
C GLY A 1167 -0.48 2.00 -33.91
N MET A 1168 0.08 2.54 -32.84
CA MET A 1168 -0.60 3.50 -31.95
C MET A 1168 -0.99 4.83 -32.65
N ASP A 1169 -0.97 4.84 -33.98
CA ASP A 1169 -0.33 5.84 -34.83
C ASP A 1169 -1.29 6.34 -35.93
N ALA A 1170 -2.58 6.07 -35.78
CA ALA A 1170 -3.63 6.68 -36.58
C ALA A 1170 -4.88 6.71 -35.70
N PRO A 1171 -5.84 7.64 -35.91
CA PRO A 1171 -7.10 7.71 -35.19
C PRO A 1171 -7.94 6.53 -35.66
N THR A 1172 -7.58 5.36 -35.21
CA THR A 1172 -8.44 4.21 -35.31
C THR A 1172 -9.65 4.55 -34.46
N TRP A 1173 -10.83 4.18 -34.93
CA TRP A 1173 -12.12 4.38 -34.25
C TRP A 1173 -12.17 3.77 -32.84
N ARG A 1174 -11.05 3.31 -32.28
CA ARG A 1174 -10.92 2.61 -31.02
C ARG A 1174 -11.54 3.37 -29.85
N GLY A 1175 -11.33 4.67 -29.68
CA GLY A 1175 -12.05 5.45 -28.64
C GLY A 1175 -13.58 5.46 -28.81
N ALA A 1176 -14.07 5.30 -30.04
CA ALA A 1176 -15.49 5.15 -30.34
C ALA A 1176 -15.97 3.68 -30.26
N TYR A 1177 -15.13 2.69 -30.59
CA TYR A 1177 -15.38 1.25 -30.37
C TYR A 1177 -15.36 0.89 -28.89
N ASP A 1178 -14.48 1.49 -28.10
CA ASP A 1178 -14.41 1.39 -26.64
C ASP A 1178 -15.63 2.06 -26.03
N ARG A 1179 -16.27 3.02 -26.71
CA ARG A 1179 -17.63 3.42 -26.34
C ARG A 1179 -18.65 2.36 -26.71
N TRP A 1180 -18.53 1.72 -27.89
CA TRP A 1180 -19.32 0.53 -28.30
C TRP A 1180 -19.13 -0.70 -27.40
N MET A 1181 -18.00 -0.84 -26.69
CA MET A 1181 -17.60 -2.11 -26.07
C MET A 1181 -16.81 -2.04 -24.76
N ILE A 1182 -16.24 -0.92 -24.28
CA ILE A 1182 -15.23 -0.90 -23.20
C ILE A 1182 -15.10 0.47 -22.50
N LEU A 1183 -16.12 0.91 -21.75
CA LEU A 1183 -15.91 1.88 -20.66
C LEU A 1183 -16.82 1.54 -19.47
N PRO A 1184 -16.43 1.94 -18.24
CA PRO A 1184 -17.18 1.63 -17.02
C PRO A 1184 -18.62 2.13 -17.03
N GLN A 1185 -18.98 3.17 -17.81
CA GLN A 1185 -20.38 3.59 -18.11
C GLN A 1185 -21.04 2.74 -19.19
N GLY A 1186 -20.99 1.42 -19.07
CA GLY A 1186 -21.70 0.48 -19.94
C GLY A 1186 -23.21 0.58 -19.83
N ARG A 1187 -23.76 1.72 -20.24
CA ARG A 1187 -25.15 1.94 -20.60
C ARG A 1187 -25.30 2.29 -22.04
N LEU A 1188 -24.34 3.05 -22.57
CA LEU A 1188 -24.39 3.56 -23.93
C LEU A 1188 -24.50 2.44 -24.98
N ASN A 1189 -23.93 1.27 -24.69
CA ASN A 1189 -23.99 0.13 -25.60
C ASN A 1189 -24.65 -1.12 -25.06
N ILE A 1190 -24.63 -1.28 -23.74
CA ILE A 1190 -25.37 -2.35 -23.10
C ILE A 1190 -26.87 -2.14 -23.28
N ILE A 1191 -27.42 -0.93 -23.31
CA ILE A 1191 -28.87 -0.78 -23.54
C ILE A 1191 -29.28 -1.22 -24.94
N ASP A 1192 -28.50 -0.89 -25.97
CA ASP A 1192 -28.77 -1.37 -27.34
C ASP A 1192 -28.53 -2.88 -27.49
N LEU A 1193 -27.49 -3.42 -26.83
CA LEU A 1193 -27.19 -4.85 -26.82
C LEU A 1193 -28.20 -5.67 -25.99
N LEU A 1194 -28.62 -5.16 -24.84
CA LEU A 1194 -29.62 -5.73 -23.93
C LEU A 1194 -31.03 -5.62 -24.54
N ASN A 1195 -31.36 -4.54 -25.25
CA ASN A 1195 -32.60 -4.44 -26.04
C ASN A 1195 -32.60 -5.44 -27.21
N LEU A 1196 -31.47 -5.62 -27.89
CA LEU A 1196 -31.29 -6.68 -28.90
C LEU A 1196 -31.40 -8.09 -28.31
N ALA A 1197 -30.97 -8.28 -27.05
CA ALA A 1197 -31.00 -9.55 -26.32
C ALA A 1197 -32.26 -9.78 -25.46
N GLY A 1198 -33.15 -8.79 -25.33
CA GLY A 1198 -34.36 -8.86 -24.49
C GLY A 1198 -34.10 -8.90 -22.98
N VAL A 1199 -32.97 -8.35 -22.52
CA VAL A 1199 -32.56 -8.33 -21.11
C VAL A 1199 -33.06 -7.05 -20.43
N ASN A 1200 -33.56 -7.18 -19.20
CA ASN A 1200 -34.19 -6.10 -18.46
C ASN A 1200 -33.15 -5.08 -17.93
N ASP A 1201 -33.57 -3.83 -17.78
CA ASP A 1201 -32.87 -2.66 -17.22
C ASP A 1201 -32.46 -2.80 -15.72
N SER A 1202 -32.68 -3.99 -15.15
CA SER A 1202 -32.27 -4.42 -13.80
C SER A 1202 -31.00 -5.27 -13.79
N PHE A 1203 -30.39 -5.47 -14.94
CA PHE A 1203 -29.21 -6.30 -15.12
C PHE A 1203 -27.95 -5.58 -14.60
N ARG A 1204 -27.10 -6.29 -13.83
CA ARG A 1204 -25.82 -5.72 -13.37
C ARG A 1204 -24.88 -5.66 -14.56
N GLU A 1205 -24.21 -4.53 -14.74
CA GLU A 1205 -23.38 -4.28 -15.91
C GLU A 1205 -22.22 -5.28 -16.02
N ARG A 1206 -21.61 -5.65 -14.89
CA ARG A 1206 -20.60 -6.71 -14.79
C ARG A 1206 -21.10 -8.05 -15.36
N ASP A 1207 -22.38 -8.37 -15.18
CA ASP A 1207 -22.97 -9.61 -15.68
C ASP A 1207 -23.08 -9.60 -17.23
N ALA A 1208 -23.11 -8.43 -17.87
CA ALA A 1208 -23.15 -8.32 -19.33
C ALA A 1208 -21.80 -8.67 -19.96
N TRP A 1209 -20.72 -8.24 -19.33
CA TRP A 1209 -19.37 -8.64 -19.72
C TRP A 1209 -19.15 -10.14 -19.52
N SER A 1210 -19.67 -10.71 -18.43
CA SER A 1210 -19.63 -12.17 -18.21
C SER A 1210 -20.42 -12.97 -19.25
N LEU A 1211 -21.45 -12.38 -19.87
CA LEU A 1211 -22.21 -12.98 -20.97
C LEU A 1211 -21.57 -12.77 -22.34
N ALA A 1212 -20.76 -11.72 -22.50
CA ALA A 1212 -20.09 -11.38 -23.76
C ALA A 1212 -18.87 -12.28 -24.05
N GLY A 1213 -18.35 -13.00 -23.04
CA GLY A 1213 -17.33 -14.04 -23.20
C GLY A 1213 -16.27 -14.02 -22.13
#